data_AF-A0A4D7DIY6-F1
#
_entry.id   AF-A0A4D7DIY6-F1
#
_cell.length_a   1.000
_cell.length_b   1.000
_cell.length_c   1.000
_cell.angle_alpha   90.00
_cell.angle_beta   90.00
_cell.angle_gamma   90.00
#
_symmetry.space_group_name_H-M   'P 1'
#
loop_
_entity.id
_entity.type
_entity.pdbx_description
1 polymer ?
#
loop_
_entity_poly.entity_id
_entity_poly.type
_entity_poly.pdbx_seq_one_letter_code
_entity_poly.pdbx_strand_id
1 'polypeptide(L)'
;MGKVVKIVAAVVGVAALVIPGVGAAIGGTIFGTLAGAGVAVGTAATIANVALVSLIGIGVSGALQTVAGVLGLGPKPAKTSAATTDRLTATLNPREYRKSWVGHTAGNCDVRYQEYTGGNQEYLNSIIVAASHAVQSIDEIWFDDTMAWSATGGVASKYAGYLWVTTRTEGTAGNAFTITGSTSWVSSESRFAGCAYLWLRYKLTGNTSNAESPFSSSVPSRITIRGRGAKLYDPRQDSTVGGSGAQRANDQATWGWVSDDVGRNPALQLLWFLLGWRIQNPLTGAWKLAVGIGLPASRIDVPSFIAAANLCDEAVALAVGGTEPRYRADGVWSEGDDPSTVFGNLLASMNGVLRDAGGKLSLDILHNDLGTPIVDLGPADLVDAFTWLQSPPIDQSFTTVRGKYVDASNAGLYQLVDYPDVSIDSMDGIERSSTFDLSMVQSASQAQRLAKTYLQRAQYPGTFSADFLASAWRCQVGSVVRLTFPALAFENKLFRVIEHTIRQDGTCPMVLREEAGAIYSWDADERPAVVAAPAITYDPLNDPIVVGIGYVQASADEAYGAAHDAITKVAGLANDGIISINEKITKLIPESARLADKWASLSATAASLSVSSSAAASARASWLGMLAALAPAWNDITQDSPVVRATYDGARDAYGAALYDLAQAIDAKAATLAQWAGIGGWGKPQDNATRNVVTYATSDPGGVDGDLWVDISGTYAVFKLRLGGTWVVGANALNAYNALSGKPIALADINTTESSKLAGIAAGATVGAPAGTNVGGTAATTVESGANAANAGVNSDGTIKTDKVSTASVQTNAVTALGYVFSAGVGGGVSSDGYPSWSDVQSLTVSAIGVALQVGFAVNAIYAGDAGYIPTVDIRLLRNGSEIFSGPALYPSDYSADYRYFEVIDTPSAGTAIYKVQARAYHTHTDVGAAFTNRLLKAVELKK
;
A
#
# COMPACT_ATOMS: atom_id res chain seq x y z
N MET A 1 -24.79 -14.54 -30.00
CA MET A 1 -25.84 -13.59 -30.44
C MET A 1 -26.55 -13.09 -29.17
N GLY A 2 -26.66 -11.82 -28.79
CA GLY A 2 -26.16 -10.53 -29.25
C GLY A 2 -26.78 -9.44 -28.33
N LYS A 3 -25.98 -8.41 -27.98
CA LYS A 3 -26.35 -7.04 -27.54
C LYS A 3 -27.28 -6.87 -26.31
N VAL A 4 -26.87 -6.06 -25.32
CA VAL A 4 -27.15 -4.61 -25.17
C VAL A 4 -26.45 -4.06 -23.90
N VAL A 5 -25.90 -2.85 -24.05
CA VAL A 5 -25.12 -2.01 -23.12
C VAL A 5 -26.04 -1.09 -22.27
N LYS A 6 -25.68 -0.78 -21.01
CA LYS A 6 -25.61 0.61 -20.47
C LYS A 6 -25.04 0.70 -19.03
N ILE A 7 -24.15 1.68 -18.88
CA ILE A 7 -23.40 2.18 -17.71
C ILE A 7 -24.22 3.25 -16.97
N VAL A 8 -24.10 3.38 -15.63
CA VAL A 8 -23.94 4.67 -14.91
C VAL A 8 -23.10 4.46 -13.64
N ALA A 9 -21.97 5.16 -13.56
CA ALA A 9 -21.17 5.42 -12.37
C ALA A 9 -21.29 6.91 -12.02
N ALA A 10 -21.32 7.26 -10.72
CA ALA A 10 -21.25 8.64 -10.25
C ALA A 10 -20.21 8.75 -9.12
N VAL A 11 -19.17 9.55 -9.40
CA VAL A 11 -18.07 9.97 -8.53
C VAL A 11 -18.39 11.39 -8.04
N VAL A 12 -18.29 11.66 -6.74
CA VAL A 12 -18.21 13.02 -6.19
C VAL A 12 -17.11 13.05 -5.12
N GLY A 13 -16.07 13.85 -5.37
CA GLY A 13 -15.08 14.27 -4.39
C GLY A 13 -15.40 15.67 -3.86
N VAL A 14 -14.99 15.94 -2.61
CA VAL A 14 -14.83 17.29 -2.06
C VAL A 14 -13.47 17.34 -1.37
N ALA A 15 -12.62 18.26 -1.83
CA ALA A 15 -11.39 18.69 -1.17
C ALA A 15 -11.66 20.03 -0.45
N ALA A 16 -11.12 20.22 0.75
CA ALA A 16 -11.15 21.47 1.49
C ALA A 16 -9.72 22.01 1.70
N LEU A 17 -9.65 23.34 1.65
CA LEU A 17 -8.55 24.25 1.40
C LEU A 17 -7.67 24.50 2.65
N VAL A 18 -6.35 24.62 2.47
CA VAL A 18 -5.40 25.16 3.45
C VAL A 18 -4.80 26.45 2.89
N ILE A 19 -4.86 27.55 3.65
CA ILE A 19 -3.91 28.68 3.55
C ILE A 19 -3.54 29.12 4.99
N PRO A 20 -2.25 29.33 5.33
CA PRO A 20 -1.76 29.59 6.69
C PRO A 20 -1.51 31.07 7.00
N GLY A 21 -1.47 31.46 8.29
CA GLY A 21 -0.72 32.64 8.75
C GLY A 21 -1.16 33.37 10.04
N VAL A 22 -0.43 33.09 11.14
CA VAL A 22 0.06 34.00 12.21
C VAL A 22 -0.91 34.69 13.21
N GLY A 23 -0.75 34.38 14.53
CA GLY A 23 -0.59 35.41 15.57
C GLY A 23 -1.50 35.43 16.83
N ALA A 24 -1.01 34.83 17.93
CA ALA A 24 -1.08 35.25 19.36
C ALA A 24 -2.41 35.46 20.14
N ALA A 25 -2.46 34.76 21.31
CA ALA A 25 -3.01 35.10 22.65
C ALA A 25 -4.37 35.83 22.78
N ILE A 26 -5.31 35.35 23.60
CA ILE A 26 -5.54 35.77 25.01
C ILE A 26 -6.59 34.80 25.62
N GLY A 27 -6.42 34.43 26.90
CA GLY A 27 -7.31 33.50 27.60
C GLY A 27 -8.57 34.12 28.23
N GLY A 28 -9.37 33.26 28.88
CA GLY A 28 -10.34 33.66 29.90
C GLY A 28 -11.81 33.40 29.58
N THR A 29 -12.38 32.50 30.38
CA THR A 29 -13.65 32.61 31.13
C THR A 29 -15.03 32.24 30.52
N ILE A 30 -15.68 31.36 31.30
CA ILE A 30 -17.10 31.37 31.75
C ILE A 30 -18.17 30.56 30.98
N PHE A 31 -18.61 29.52 31.69
CA PHE A 31 -19.95 28.93 31.85
C PHE A 31 -21.16 29.72 31.31
N GLY A 32 -22.14 29.00 30.74
CA GLY A 32 -23.50 29.52 30.54
C GLY A 32 -24.50 28.56 29.88
N THR A 33 -25.09 27.69 30.70
CA THR A 33 -26.43 27.07 30.61
C THR A 33 -27.35 27.43 29.42
N LEU A 34 -27.94 26.40 28.79
CA LEU A 34 -29.40 26.35 28.59
C LEU A 34 -29.91 24.90 28.52
N ALA A 35 -30.76 24.55 29.48
CA ALA A 35 -31.59 23.34 29.49
C ALA A 35 -32.94 23.64 28.82
N GLY A 36 -33.51 22.66 28.11
CA GLY A 36 -34.91 22.72 27.63
C GLY A 36 -35.23 21.57 26.66
N ALA A 37 -36.07 20.65 27.11
CA ALA A 37 -36.46 19.41 26.40
C ALA A 37 -37.62 19.62 25.41
N GLY A 38 -37.64 18.87 24.30
CA GLY A 38 -38.87 18.64 23.52
C GLY A 38 -38.71 18.21 22.05
N VAL A 39 -38.83 16.89 21.80
CA VAL A 39 -39.47 16.24 20.62
C VAL A 39 -38.80 16.27 19.23
N ALA A 40 -38.11 15.17 18.94
CA ALA A 40 -38.21 14.23 17.79
C ALA A 40 -38.54 14.68 16.33
N VAL A 41 -37.68 14.15 15.43
CA VAL A 41 -37.83 13.74 14.01
C VAL A 41 -37.54 14.76 12.89
N GLY A 42 -36.45 14.51 12.12
CA GLY A 42 -36.43 14.79 10.67
C GLY A 42 -35.13 15.34 10.01
N THR A 43 -34.20 14.45 9.68
CA THR A 43 -33.38 14.38 8.41
C THR A 43 -32.30 15.43 8.03
N ALA A 44 -31.09 14.88 7.74
CA ALA A 44 -30.02 15.30 6.81
C ALA A 44 -29.24 16.61 7.10
N ALA A 45 -27.95 16.80 6.82
CA ALA A 45 -26.77 16.01 6.42
C ALA A 45 -25.63 17.04 6.26
N THR A 46 -24.40 16.76 6.70
CA THR A 46 -23.19 17.29 6.05
C THR A 46 -21.99 16.39 6.31
N ILE A 47 -21.33 16.05 5.20
CA ILE A 47 -20.29 15.05 4.97
C ILE A 47 -18.91 15.71 5.09
N ALA A 48 -17.94 14.99 5.64
CA ALA A 48 -16.51 15.24 5.37
C ALA A 48 -15.78 13.89 5.22
N ASN A 49 -15.32 13.62 4.01
CA ASN A 49 -14.65 12.38 3.58
C ASN A 49 -13.15 12.39 3.95
N VAL A 50 -12.70 11.38 4.70
CA VAL A 50 -11.31 10.88 4.73
C VAL A 50 -11.39 9.39 4.39
N ALA A 51 -10.49 8.94 3.51
CA ALA A 51 -10.51 7.68 2.79
C ALA A 51 -10.81 6.45 3.67
N LEU A 52 -12.01 5.90 3.49
CA LEU A 52 -12.41 4.58 3.95
C LEU A 52 -11.88 3.57 2.91
N VAL A 53 -10.83 2.82 3.24
CA VAL A 53 -10.53 1.57 2.54
C VAL A 53 -11.73 0.64 2.73
N SER A 54 -12.23 0.11 1.63
CA SER A 54 -13.49 -0.62 1.48
C SER A 54 -13.67 -1.76 2.48
N LEU A 55 -14.48 -1.51 3.51
CA LEU A 55 -15.19 -2.52 4.29
C LEU A 55 -16.67 -2.46 3.87
N ILE A 56 -17.00 -3.12 2.75
CA ILE A 56 -18.38 -3.31 2.28
C ILE A 56 -18.46 -4.77 1.82
N GLY A 57 -19.26 -5.67 2.39
CA GLY A 57 -20.10 -5.64 3.57
C GLY A 57 -20.69 -7.04 3.80
N ILE A 58 -21.32 -7.26 4.95
CA ILE A 58 -22.55 -8.04 5.19
C ILE A 58 -22.79 -8.00 6.71
N GLY A 59 -24.02 -7.71 7.10
CA GLY A 59 -24.38 -7.24 8.43
C GLY A 59 -24.64 -8.31 9.49
N VAL A 60 -25.02 -7.75 10.64
CA VAL A 60 -25.68 -8.31 11.84
C VAL A 60 -24.77 -8.40 13.09
N SER A 61 -25.06 -7.49 14.03
CA SER A 61 -24.60 -7.36 15.44
C SER A 61 -23.21 -6.75 15.61
N GLY A 62 -22.97 -5.58 16.20
CA GLY A 62 -23.60 -4.96 17.37
C GLY A 62 -22.70 -5.19 18.59
N ALA A 63 -21.86 -4.18 18.88
CA ALA A 63 -20.95 -4.02 20.02
C ALA A 63 -19.47 -4.44 19.85
N LEU A 64 -18.60 -3.45 20.10
CA LEU A 64 -17.18 -3.52 20.48
C LEU A 64 -16.12 -3.68 19.38
N GLN A 65 -15.96 -2.64 18.57
CA GLN A 65 -14.67 -2.30 17.95
C GLN A 65 -14.37 -0.83 18.25
N THR A 66 -13.88 -0.54 19.45
CA THR A 66 -13.20 0.75 19.68
C THR A 66 -11.95 0.77 18.82
N VAL A 67 -11.75 1.87 18.10
CA VAL A 67 -10.75 2.19 17.05
C VAL A 67 -9.31 1.64 17.20
N ALA A 68 -8.92 1.08 18.35
CA ALA A 68 -7.66 0.38 18.58
C ALA A 68 -7.63 -1.10 18.12
N GLY A 69 -8.79 -1.72 17.82
CA GLY A 69 -8.86 -3.11 17.33
C GLY A 69 -8.09 -3.34 16.02
N VAL A 70 -8.02 -2.31 15.16
CA VAL A 70 -7.31 -2.36 13.88
C VAL A 70 -5.79 -2.36 14.07
N LEU A 71 -5.30 -1.76 15.16
CA LEU A 71 -3.88 -1.84 15.47
C LEU A 71 -3.58 -3.13 16.22
N GLY A 72 -4.36 -3.58 17.21
CA GLY A 72 -4.09 -4.81 17.97
C GLY A 72 -3.06 -4.65 19.10
N LEU A 73 -2.90 -3.41 19.61
CA LEU A 73 -1.91 -3.01 20.63
C LEU A 73 -2.21 -3.54 22.05
N GLY A 74 -3.22 -4.38 22.19
CA GLY A 74 -3.82 -4.71 23.49
C GLY A 74 -4.91 -3.71 23.89
N PRO A 75 -5.57 -3.91 25.04
CA PRO A 75 -6.64 -3.03 25.50
C PRO A 75 -6.10 -1.65 25.89
N LYS A 76 -6.56 -0.61 25.20
CA LYS A 76 -6.36 0.77 25.67
C LYS A 76 -7.45 1.11 26.69
N PRO A 77 -7.12 1.73 27.85
CA PRO A 77 -8.11 2.24 28.78
C PRO A 77 -9.10 3.15 28.08
N ALA A 78 -10.38 3.01 28.43
CA ALA A 78 -11.40 3.91 27.94
C ALA A 78 -11.31 5.25 28.70
N LYS A 79 -12.20 6.19 28.36
CA LYS A 79 -12.31 7.44 29.11
C LYS A 79 -12.56 7.13 30.60
N THR A 80 -11.84 7.78 31.49
CA THR A 80 -12.09 7.69 32.94
C THR A 80 -13.53 8.10 33.25
N SER A 81 -14.25 7.26 34.00
CA SER A 81 -15.61 7.56 34.43
C SER A 81 -15.60 8.80 35.32
N ALA A 82 -16.55 9.72 35.10
CA ALA A 82 -16.74 10.89 35.96
C ALA A 82 -17.00 10.47 37.43
N ALA A 83 -17.60 9.29 37.63
CA ALA A 83 -17.83 8.74 38.97
C ALA A 83 -16.54 8.50 39.76
N THR A 84 -15.39 8.27 39.10
CA THR A 84 -14.11 8.10 39.79
C THR A 84 -13.58 9.42 40.35
N THR A 85 -13.82 10.53 39.65
CA THR A 85 -13.38 11.88 40.10
C THR A 85 -14.33 12.46 41.14
N ASP A 86 -15.63 12.26 40.97
CA ASP A 86 -16.67 12.91 41.80
C ASP A 86 -16.99 12.14 43.09
N ARG A 87 -16.45 10.93 43.28
CA ARG A 87 -16.79 10.08 44.44
C ARG A 87 -16.39 10.65 45.81
N LEU A 88 -15.46 11.60 45.85
CA LEU A 88 -14.87 12.12 47.09
C LEU A 88 -15.65 13.30 47.69
N THR A 89 -16.71 13.76 47.02
CA THR A 89 -17.53 14.88 47.47
C THR A 89 -18.98 14.45 47.68
N ALA A 90 -19.53 14.84 48.82
CA ALA A 90 -20.94 14.65 49.13
C ALA A 90 -21.77 15.63 48.30
N THR A 91 -22.58 15.11 47.39
CA THR A 91 -23.42 15.91 46.50
C THR A 91 -24.86 15.44 46.56
N LEU A 92 -25.81 16.39 46.56
CA LEU A 92 -27.25 16.13 46.48
C LEU A 92 -27.72 16.47 45.07
N ASN A 93 -27.76 15.47 44.19
CA ASN A 93 -28.30 15.61 42.84
C ASN A 93 -29.41 14.56 42.60
N PRO A 94 -30.70 14.98 42.55
CA PRO A 94 -31.80 14.04 42.40
C PRO A 94 -31.82 13.32 41.05
N ARG A 95 -31.12 13.86 40.04
CA ARG A 95 -31.02 13.27 38.69
C ARG A 95 -29.75 12.46 38.47
N GLU A 96 -28.90 12.33 39.49
CA GLU A 96 -27.66 11.58 39.38
C GLU A 96 -27.94 10.12 39.07
N TYR A 97 -27.23 9.60 38.06
CA TYR A 97 -27.23 8.18 37.76
C TYR A 97 -26.72 7.38 38.97
N ARG A 98 -27.24 6.17 39.11
CA ARG A 98 -26.79 5.23 40.12
C ARG A 98 -25.35 4.81 39.86
N LYS A 99 -24.59 4.58 40.92
CA LYS A 99 -23.16 4.25 40.85
C LYS A 99 -22.88 2.93 41.54
N SER A 100 -21.84 2.26 41.07
CA SER A 100 -21.39 0.94 41.52
C SER A 100 -19.87 0.93 41.68
N TRP A 101 -19.38 0.09 42.57
CA TRP A 101 -17.97 0.03 42.92
C TRP A 101 -17.53 -1.40 43.23
N VAL A 102 -16.30 -1.71 42.85
CA VAL A 102 -15.68 -3.03 43.00
C VAL A 102 -14.28 -2.91 43.57
N GLY A 103 -13.79 -4.02 44.12
CA GLY A 103 -12.50 -4.04 44.81
C GLY A 103 -12.54 -3.26 46.13
N HIS A 104 -11.37 -2.97 46.65
CA HIS A 104 -11.15 -2.17 47.84
C HIS A 104 -10.86 -0.74 47.41
N THR A 105 -11.85 0.15 47.47
CA THR A 105 -11.71 1.52 46.97
C THR A 105 -12.46 2.53 47.86
N ALA A 106 -12.50 3.80 47.45
CA ALA A 106 -13.50 4.75 47.93
C ALA A 106 -14.83 4.52 47.19
N GLY A 107 -15.91 4.30 47.94
CA GLY A 107 -17.28 4.25 47.44
C GLY A 107 -17.85 5.64 47.14
N ASN A 108 -19.09 5.68 46.65
CA ASN A 108 -19.72 6.92 46.22
C ASN A 108 -20.32 7.71 47.38
N CYS A 109 -20.26 9.04 47.28
CA CYS A 109 -20.83 9.95 48.28
C CYS A 109 -22.10 10.65 47.79
N ASP A 110 -23.02 9.91 47.16
CA ASP A 110 -24.27 10.48 46.64
C ASP A 110 -25.34 10.60 47.75
N VAL A 111 -25.66 11.85 48.13
CA VAL A 111 -26.66 12.15 49.16
C VAL A 111 -28.05 12.00 48.53
N ARG A 112 -28.85 11.07 49.03
CA ARG A 112 -30.21 10.82 48.53
C ARG A 112 -31.30 11.32 49.45
N TYR A 113 -30.97 11.60 50.70
CA TYR A 113 -31.91 12.14 51.67
C TYR A 113 -31.18 13.02 52.67
N GLN A 114 -31.75 14.17 53.00
CA GLN A 114 -31.23 15.07 54.01
C GLN A 114 -32.37 15.80 54.71
N GLU A 115 -32.34 15.85 56.04
CA GLU A 115 -33.38 16.51 56.85
C GLU A 115 -32.81 17.02 58.18
N TYR A 116 -33.28 18.19 58.62
CA TYR A 116 -33.00 18.71 59.94
C TYR A 116 -34.05 18.20 60.95
N THR A 117 -33.60 17.71 62.11
CA THR A 117 -34.49 17.28 63.21
C THR A 117 -34.09 17.91 64.54
N GLY A 118 -35.00 17.88 65.51
CA GLY A 118 -34.84 18.53 66.82
C GLY A 118 -35.36 19.97 66.85
N GLY A 119 -35.40 20.57 68.05
CA GLY A 119 -35.73 21.98 68.20
C GLY A 119 -34.62 22.85 67.59
N ASN A 120 -34.99 23.89 66.82
CA ASN A 120 -34.03 24.82 66.20
C ASN A 120 -32.96 24.16 65.30
N GLN A 121 -33.29 23.10 64.55
CA GLN A 121 -32.37 22.43 63.61
C GLN A 121 -31.11 21.85 64.29
N GLU A 122 -31.26 21.33 65.51
CA GLU A 122 -30.15 20.79 66.33
C GLU A 122 -29.37 19.65 65.63
N TYR A 123 -30.07 18.79 64.89
CA TYR A 123 -29.48 17.65 64.20
C TYR A 123 -29.68 17.75 62.70
N LEU A 124 -28.65 17.37 61.95
CA LEU A 124 -28.73 17.13 60.51
C LEU A 124 -28.60 15.63 60.25
N ASN A 125 -29.62 15.03 59.63
CA ASN A 125 -29.60 13.65 59.18
C ASN A 125 -29.31 13.64 57.68
N SER A 126 -28.27 12.93 57.28
CA SER A 126 -27.91 12.72 55.87
C SER A 126 -27.82 11.23 55.59
N ILE A 127 -28.44 10.77 54.50
CA ILE A 127 -28.33 9.40 54.02
C ILE A 127 -27.62 9.41 52.68
N ILE A 128 -26.48 8.73 52.67
CA ILE A 128 -25.60 8.63 51.52
C ILE A 128 -25.70 7.21 50.98
N VAL A 129 -25.99 7.07 49.69
CA VAL A 129 -26.02 5.78 49.01
C VAL A 129 -24.63 5.53 48.43
N ALA A 130 -23.92 4.56 49.00
CA ALA A 130 -22.56 4.22 48.62
C ALA A 130 -22.51 3.38 47.34
N ALA A 131 -23.52 2.52 47.14
CA ALA A 131 -23.62 1.66 45.95
C ALA A 131 -25.05 1.23 45.66
N SER A 132 -25.31 0.94 44.39
CA SER A 132 -26.62 0.45 43.91
C SER A 132 -26.75 -1.07 43.94
N HIS A 133 -25.83 -1.74 44.63
CA HIS A 133 -25.78 -3.18 44.86
C HIS A 133 -25.36 -3.46 46.30
N ALA A 134 -25.48 -4.72 46.73
CA ALA A 134 -24.94 -5.15 48.02
C ALA A 134 -23.40 -5.08 48.00
N VAL A 135 -22.82 -4.60 49.10
CA VAL A 135 -21.36 -4.51 49.29
C VAL A 135 -20.91 -5.54 50.32
N GLN A 136 -19.65 -5.92 50.28
CA GLN A 136 -19.08 -6.85 51.25
C GLN A 136 -18.95 -6.18 52.63
N SER A 137 -18.37 -4.99 52.70
CA SER A 137 -18.24 -4.22 53.95
C SER A 137 -18.03 -2.73 53.71
N ILE A 138 -18.40 -1.93 54.70
CA ILE A 138 -18.00 -0.52 54.81
C ILE A 138 -17.11 -0.45 56.05
N ASP A 139 -15.82 -0.19 55.84
CA ASP A 139 -14.80 -0.38 56.87
C ASP A 139 -14.45 0.93 57.58
N GLU A 140 -14.33 2.03 56.82
CA GLU A 140 -13.95 3.34 57.36
C GLU A 140 -14.67 4.49 56.67
N ILE A 141 -14.86 5.59 57.39
CA ILE A 141 -15.37 6.86 56.86
C ILE A 141 -14.43 7.97 57.31
N TRP A 142 -13.96 8.75 56.34
CA TRP A 142 -13.06 9.88 56.54
C TRP A 142 -13.76 11.18 56.17
N PHE A 143 -13.55 12.19 57.00
CA PHE A 143 -13.96 13.57 56.74
C PHE A 143 -12.72 14.43 56.54
N ASP A 144 -12.66 15.08 55.38
CA ASP A 144 -11.48 15.78 54.90
C ASP A 144 -10.27 14.83 54.94
N ASP A 145 -9.31 15.07 55.84
CA ASP A 145 -8.09 14.26 55.99
C ASP A 145 -8.06 13.46 57.30
N THR A 146 -9.17 13.45 58.07
CA THR A 146 -9.25 12.79 59.38
C THR A 146 -10.30 11.68 59.40
N MET A 147 -9.93 10.52 59.96
CA MET A 147 -10.85 9.41 60.12
C MET A 147 -11.97 9.80 61.11
N ALA A 148 -13.22 9.69 60.66
CA ALA A 148 -14.40 10.04 61.45
C ALA A 148 -15.04 8.80 62.12
N TRP A 149 -14.97 7.66 61.45
CA TRP A 149 -15.54 6.40 61.94
C TRP A 149 -14.81 5.20 61.35
N SER A 150 -14.75 4.11 62.11
CA SER A 150 -14.35 2.78 61.62
C SER A 150 -15.28 1.70 62.15
N ALA A 151 -15.43 0.60 61.41
CA ALA A 151 -16.27 -0.53 61.80
C ALA A 151 -15.83 -1.17 63.13
N THR A 152 -14.53 -1.18 63.40
CA THR A 152 -13.93 -1.79 64.60
C THR A 152 -13.87 -0.82 65.78
N GLY A 153 -13.56 0.46 65.52
CA GLY A 153 -13.32 1.47 66.56
C GLY A 153 -14.51 2.39 66.85
N GLY A 154 -15.58 2.32 66.06
CA GLY A 154 -16.71 3.22 66.17
C GLY A 154 -16.36 4.66 65.77
N VAL A 155 -17.04 5.64 66.38
CA VAL A 155 -16.84 7.06 66.09
C VAL A 155 -15.53 7.55 66.72
N ALA A 156 -14.70 8.25 65.93
CA ALA A 156 -13.41 8.76 66.39
C ALA A 156 -13.58 9.81 67.50
N SER A 157 -12.60 9.92 68.40
CA SER A 157 -12.65 10.78 69.60
C SER A 157 -12.99 12.25 69.30
N LYS A 158 -12.52 12.78 68.16
CA LYS A 158 -12.82 14.16 67.70
C LYS A 158 -14.32 14.41 67.49
N TYR A 159 -15.07 13.38 67.10
CA TYR A 159 -16.49 13.46 66.76
C TYR A 159 -17.39 12.72 67.77
N ALA A 160 -16.81 12.19 68.85
CA ALA A 160 -17.53 11.45 69.87
C ALA A 160 -18.63 12.32 70.51
N GLY A 161 -19.87 11.81 70.52
CA GLY A 161 -21.03 12.55 71.02
C GLY A 161 -21.57 13.64 70.09
N TYR A 162 -20.98 13.84 68.90
CA TYR A 162 -21.45 14.77 67.88
C TYR A 162 -21.83 14.09 66.55
N LEU A 163 -21.38 12.86 66.33
CA LEU A 163 -21.66 12.05 65.14
C LEU A 163 -22.25 10.69 65.54
N TRP A 164 -23.30 10.26 64.84
CA TRP A 164 -23.74 8.87 64.81
C TRP A 164 -23.69 8.33 63.40
N VAL A 165 -23.18 7.11 63.26
CA VAL A 165 -23.01 6.43 61.97
C VAL A 165 -23.74 5.09 62.04
N THR A 166 -24.63 4.84 61.07
CA THR A 166 -25.21 3.52 60.85
C THR A 166 -24.92 3.10 59.41
N THR A 167 -24.18 2.01 59.23
CA THR A 167 -23.88 1.45 57.91
C THR A 167 -24.81 0.29 57.59
N ARG A 168 -25.27 0.22 56.35
CA ARG A 168 -26.04 -0.91 55.80
C ARG A 168 -25.35 -1.39 54.54
N THR A 169 -24.84 -2.61 54.56
CA THR A 169 -24.20 -3.26 53.40
C THR A 169 -25.21 -3.65 52.32
N GLU A 170 -26.47 -3.83 52.71
CA GLU A 170 -27.61 -4.05 51.82
C GLU A 170 -28.90 -3.60 52.51
N GLY A 171 -29.73 -2.77 51.87
CA GLY A 171 -31.02 -2.35 52.38
C GLY A 171 -32.07 -3.46 52.28
N THR A 172 -32.70 -3.84 53.40
CA THR A 172 -33.75 -4.86 53.47
C THR A 172 -34.90 -4.41 54.36
N ALA A 173 -36.04 -5.10 54.30
CA ALA A 173 -37.15 -4.81 55.19
C ALA A 173 -36.81 -5.03 56.68
N GLY A 174 -35.90 -5.95 56.99
CA GLY A 174 -35.52 -6.29 58.36
C GLY A 174 -34.52 -5.32 59.01
N ASN A 175 -33.84 -4.47 58.23
CA ASN A 175 -32.83 -3.54 58.74
C ASN A 175 -33.20 -2.05 58.54
N ALA A 176 -34.42 -1.79 58.07
CA ALA A 176 -35.01 -0.47 57.99
C ALA A 176 -35.13 0.17 59.40
N PHE A 177 -34.99 1.49 59.47
CA PHE A 177 -35.08 2.24 60.73
C PHE A 177 -35.87 3.53 60.52
N THR A 178 -36.41 4.06 61.61
CA THR A 178 -37.10 5.35 61.63
C THR A 178 -36.18 6.41 62.23
N ILE A 179 -36.07 7.57 61.58
CA ILE A 179 -35.33 8.70 62.15
C ILE A 179 -36.19 9.35 63.23
N THR A 180 -35.69 9.42 64.46
CA THR A 180 -36.43 10.04 65.57
C THR A 180 -36.72 11.51 65.27
N GLY A 181 -38.01 11.88 65.27
CA GLY A 181 -38.48 13.24 64.99
C GLY A 181 -38.68 13.55 63.51
N SER A 182 -38.47 12.59 62.61
CA SER A 182 -38.81 12.71 61.18
C SER A 182 -40.19 12.12 60.89
N THR A 183 -40.97 12.79 60.05
CA THR A 183 -42.19 12.23 59.44
C THR A 183 -41.97 11.69 58.04
N SER A 184 -40.83 12.01 57.42
CA SER A 184 -40.53 11.72 56.02
C SER A 184 -39.67 10.46 55.84
N TRP A 185 -38.94 10.05 56.89
CA TRP A 185 -38.15 8.82 56.90
C TRP A 185 -38.66 7.83 57.95
N VAL A 186 -39.50 6.89 57.51
CA VAL A 186 -40.10 5.85 58.37
C VAL A 186 -39.71 4.45 57.89
N SER A 187 -39.44 3.55 58.84
CA SER A 187 -38.98 2.17 58.55
C SER A 187 -39.94 1.34 57.68
N SER A 188 -41.23 1.67 57.66
CA SER A 188 -42.24 1.00 56.83
C SER A 188 -42.10 1.30 55.33
N GLU A 189 -41.53 2.45 54.97
CA GLU A 189 -41.54 2.97 53.59
C GLU A 189 -40.12 3.25 53.06
N SER A 190 -39.19 3.64 53.93
CA SER A 190 -37.88 4.19 53.56
C SER A 190 -36.76 3.20 53.87
N ARG A 191 -36.35 2.39 52.87
CA ARG A 191 -35.39 1.29 53.07
C ARG A 191 -34.37 1.00 51.96
N PHE A 192 -34.23 1.88 50.96
CA PHE A 192 -33.28 1.75 49.82
C PHE A 192 -32.97 0.29 49.45
N ALA A 193 -34.02 -0.47 49.11
CA ALA A 193 -33.95 -1.93 48.99
C ALA A 193 -32.86 -2.35 47.99
N GLY A 194 -31.95 -3.23 48.43
CA GLY A 194 -30.85 -3.77 47.63
C GLY A 194 -29.65 -2.85 47.40
N CYS A 195 -29.69 -1.61 47.90
CA CYS A 195 -28.57 -0.67 47.83
C CYS A 195 -27.75 -0.69 49.14
N ALA A 196 -26.46 -0.39 49.05
CA ALA A 196 -25.64 -0.10 50.22
C ALA A 196 -25.71 1.39 50.55
N TYR A 197 -26.00 1.72 51.80
CA TYR A 197 -26.15 3.10 52.24
C TYR A 197 -25.70 3.28 53.68
N LEU A 198 -25.42 4.53 54.03
CA LEU A 198 -25.04 4.93 55.37
C LEU A 198 -25.89 6.10 55.82
N TRP A 199 -26.21 6.11 57.11
CA TRP A 199 -26.89 7.19 57.79
C TRP A 199 -25.91 7.91 58.71
N LEU A 200 -25.70 9.19 58.44
CA LEU A 200 -24.90 10.09 59.26
C LEU A 200 -25.84 11.07 59.94
N ARG A 201 -25.81 11.07 61.25
CA ARG A 201 -26.49 12.08 62.06
C ARG A 201 -25.44 12.98 62.70
N TYR A 202 -25.47 14.25 62.31
CA TYR A 202 -24.60 15.30 62.84
C TYR A 202 -25.36 16.10 63.89
N LYS A 203 -24.72 16.40 65.01
CA LYS A 203 -25.20 17.40 65.97
C LYS A 203 -24.54 18.74 65.68
N LEU A 204 -25.32 19.76 65.36
CA LEU A 204 -24.82 21.10 65.00
C LEU A 204 -24.59 21.98 66.23
N THR A 205 -25.20 21.63 67.36
CA THR A 205 -25.06 22.36 68.63
C THR A 205 -24.05 21.71 69.57
N GLY A 206 -23.50 22.52 70.46
CA GLY A 206 -22.63 22.08 71.54
C GLY A 206 -23.26 21.05 72.47
N ASN A 207 -22.46 20.13 73.00
CA ASN A 207 -22.93 19.21 74.06
C ASN A 207 -23.10 19.91 75.41
N THR A 208 -22.44 21.07 75.59
CA THR A 208 -22.59 21.95 76.75
C THR A 208 -22.60 23.40 76.28
N SER A 209 -23.00 24.34 77.16
CA SER A 209 -22.99 25.77 76.85
C SER A 209 -21.61 26.35 76.53
N ASN A 210 -20.53 25.61 76.83
CA ASN A 210 -19.14 26.08 76.67
C ASN A 210 -18.36 25.26 75.62
N ALA A 211 -18.98 24.27 74.97
CA ALA A 211 -18.33 23.42 73.99
C ALA A 211 -19.00 23.59 72.63
N GLU A 212 -18.26 24.01 71.60
CA GLU A 212 -18.79 24.09 70.25
C GLU A 212 -18.76 22.71 69.57
N SER A 213 -19.76 22.43 68.74
CA SER A 213 -19.74 21.23 67.89
C SER A 213 -18.69 21.37 66.79
N PRO A 214 -17.94 20.30 66.44
CA PRO A 214 -17.10 20.26 65.24
C PRO A 214 -17.85 20.55 63.93
N PHE A 215 -19.19 20.50 63.94
CA PHE A 215 -20.07 20.73 62.79
C PHE A 215 -20.84 22.06 62.88
N SER A 216 -20.52 22.94 63.84
CA SER A 216 -21.24 24.21 64.06
C SER A 216 -21.12 25.19 62.89
N SER A 217 -19.98 25.17 62.19
CA SER A 217 -19.72 26.06 61.05
C SER A 217 -20.24 25.49 59.73
N SER A 218 -19.98 24.21 59.49
CA SER A 218 -20.51 23.46 58.35
C SER A 218 -20.33 21.96 58.57
N VAL A 219 -21.12 21.16 57.86
CA VAL A 219 -20.84 19.72 57.73
C VAL A 219 -19.78 19.49 56.62
N PRO A 220 -18.84 18.55 56.80
CA PRO A 220 -17.82 18.27 55.80
C PRO A 220 -18.45 17.86 54.46
N SER A 221 -18.02 18.54 53.39
CA SER A 221 -18.42 18.19 52.02
C SER A 221 -17.52 17.14 51.40
N ARG A 222 -16.26 17.01 51.86
CA ARG A 222 -15.34 15.97 51.42
C ARG A 222 -15.47 14.76 52.34
N ILE A 223 -16.09 13.71 51.82
CA ILE A 223 -16.31 12.45 52.53
C ILE A 223 -15.65 11.35 51.71
N THR A 224 -14.89 10.48 52.37
CA THR A 224 -14.31 9.28 51.73
C THR A 224 -14.82 8.05 52.47
N ILE A 225 -15.62 7.23 51.80
CA ILE A 225 -16.17 5.98 52.33
C ILE A 225 -15.30 4.85 51.82
N ARG A 226 -14.55 4.19 52.71
CA ARG A 226 -13.67 3.07 52.34
C ARG A 226 -14.30 1.74 52.71
N GLY A 227 -14.08 0.74 51.86
CA GLY A 227 -14.42 -0.62 52.17
C GLY A 227 -14.31 -1.54 50.97
N ARG A 228 -14.98 -2.68 51.09
CA ARG A 228 -14.99 -3.74 50.08
C ARG A 228 -16.29 -3.67 49.28
N GLY A 229 -16.15 -3.49 47.97
CA GLY A 229 -17.25 -3.27 47.02
C GLY A 229 -18.13 -4.49 46.77
N ALA A 230 -18.56 -4.67 45.52
CA ALA A 230 -19.53 -5.70 45.13
C ALA A 230 -19.15 -7.12 45.59
N LYS A 231 -20.15 -7.90 46.00
CA LYS A 231 -19.99 -9.34 46.25
C LYS A 231 -19.82 -10.08 44.93
N LEU A 232 -18.64 -10.66 44.72
CA LEU A 232 -18.26 -11.31 43.46
C LEU A 232 -18.64 -12.79 43.45
N TYR A 233 -18.92 -13.29 42.24
CA TYR A 233 -19.05 -14.71 41.96
C TYR A 233 -17.71 -15.26 41.46
N ASP A 234 -17.16 -16.23 42.17
CA ASP A 234 -15.95 -16.96 41.80
C ASP A 234 -16.33 -18.37 41.27
N PRO A 235 -16.22 -18.61 39.96
CA PRO A 235 -16.51 -19.92 39.38
C PRO A 235 -15.56 -21.03 39.85
N ARG A 236 -14.39 -20.69 40.41
CA ARG A 236 -13.49 -21.67 41.05
C ARG A 236 -14.07 -22.24 42.34
N GLN A 237 -15.05 -21.54 42.93
CA GLN A 237 -15.80 -21.96 44.12
C GLN A 237 -17.20 -22.48 43.79
N ASP A 238 -17.48 -22.82 42.52
CA ASP A 238 -18.76 -23.39 42.09
C ASP A 238 -18.54 -24.80 41.52
N SER A 239 -19.03 -25.81 42.27
CA SER A 239 -18.97 -27.22 41.87
C SER A 239 -19.75 -27.57 40.60
N THR A 240 -20.64 -26.69 40.11
CA THR A 240 -21.48 -26.94 38.93
C THR A 240 -20.82 -26.55 37.61
N VAL A 241 -19.75 -25.76 37.65
CA VAL A 241 -19.05 -25.21 36.47
C VAL A 241 -17.56 -25.56 36.43
N GLY A 242 -17.14 -26.58 37.18
CA GLY A 242 -15.77 -27.09 37.19
C GLY A 242 -14.89 -26.62 38.36
N GLY A 243 -15.43 -25.79 39.26
CA GLY A 243 -14.78 -25.40 40.52
C GLY A 243 -15.08 -26.36 41.67
N SER A 244 -14.75 -25.94 42.90
CA SER A 244 -15.05 -26.66 44.14
C SER A 244 -15.58 -25.68 45.19
N GLY A 245 -16.89 -25.73 45.47
CA GLY A 245 -17.51 -24.90 46.49
C GLY A 245 -19.02 -24.73 46.35
N ALA A 246 -19.57 -23.87 47.20
CA ALA A 246 -21.02 -23.65 47.33
C ALA A 246 -21.54 -22.45 46.53
N GLN A 247 -20.69 -21.67 45.85
CA GLN A 247 -21.14 -20.52 45.07
C GLN A 247 -21.94 -20.97 43.85
N ARG A 248 -22.92 -20.17 43.41
CA ARG A 248 -23.77 -20.47 42.26
C ARG A 248 -24.01 -19.23 41.41
N ALA A 249 -23.82 -19.32 40.10
CA ALA A 249 -24.04 -18.20 39.17
C ALA A 249 -25.49 -17.66 39.15
N ASN A 250 -26.48 -18.49 39.50
CA ASN A 250 -27.90 -18.11 39.54
C ASN A 250 -28.41 -17.72 40.94
N ASP A 251 -27.58 -17.79 41.97
CA ASP A 251 -27.95 -17.42 43.35
C ASP A 251 -26.96 -16.41 43.94
N GLN A 252 -27.37 -15.14 43.92
CA GLN A 252 -26.58 -13.99 44.38
C GLN A 252 -26.35 -13.99 45.89
N ALA A 253 -27.12 -14.76 46.68
CA ALA A 253 -26.89 -14.88 48.12
C ALA A 253 -25.60 -15.66 48.43
N THR A 254 -25.12 -16.46 47.48
CA THR A 254 -23.88 -17.24 47.61
C THR A 254 -22.63 -16.47 47.22
N TRP A 255 -22.77 -15.31 46.58
CA TRP A 255 -21.66 -14.50 46.09
C TRP A 255 -21.00 -13.78 47.25
N GLY A 256 -19.67 -13.66 47.22
CA GLY A 256 -18.91 -13.10 48.31
C GLY A 256 -17.41 -13.24 48.11
N TRP A 257 -16.67 -12.48 48.91
CA TRP A 257 -15.22 -12.48 48.86
C TRP A 257 -14.69 -13.67 49.65
N VAL A 258 -13.99 -14.58 48.96
CA VAL A 258 -13.28 -15.71 49.59
C VAL A 258 -12.04 -15.21 50.32
N SER A 259 -11.36 -14.23 49.73
CA SER A 259 -10.24 -13.49 50.30
C SER A 259 -10.24 -12.07 49.73
N ASP A 260 -9.43 -11.17 50.32
CA ASP A 260 -9.26 -9.81 49.82
C ASP A 260 -8.69 -9.81 48.39
N ASP A 261 -7.74 -10.71 48.13
CA ASP A 261 -7.13 -10.92 46.81
C ASP A 261 -8.14 -11.29 45.73
N VAL A 262 -9.05 -12.23 46.03
CA VAL A 262 -10.10 -12.67 45.11
C VAL A 262 -11.11 -11.53 44.86
N GLY A 263 -11.42 -10.73 45.88
CA GLY A 263 -12.32 -9.58 45.77
C GLY A 263 -11.81 -8.47 44.85
N ARG A 264 -10.50 -8.41 44.66
CA ARG A 264 -9.80 -7.41 43.84
C ARG A 264 -9.38 -7.96 42.47
N ASN A 265 -9.84 -9.15 42.09
CA ASN A 265 -9.52 -9.79 40.83
C ASN A 265 -10.38 -9.23 39.66
N PRO A 266 -9.79 -8.56 38.66
CA PRO A 266 -10.53 -7.91 37.57
C PRO A 266 -11.33 -8.88 36.70
N ALA A 267 -10.89 -10.13 36.54
CA ALA A 267 -11.61 -11.13 35.75
C ALA A 267 -12.96 -11.48 36.39
N LEU A 268 -12.99 -11.60 37.72
CA LEU A 268 -14.20 -11.86 38.48
C LEU A 268 -15.11 -10.64 38.56
N GLN A 269 -14.54 -9.44 38.62
CA GLN A 269 -15.30 -8.18 38.55
C GLN A 269 -15.98 -8.00 37.19
N LEU A 270 -15.29 -8.35 36.10
CA LEU A 270 -15.88 -8.36 34.77
C LEU A 270 -17.00 -9.40 34.65
N LEU A 271 -16.79 -10.61 35.19
CA LEU A 271 -17.83 -11.65 35.23
C LEU A 271 -19.08 -11.19 35.99
N TRP A 272 -18.88 -10.53 37.14
CA TRP A 272 -19.97 -9.94 37.93
C TRP A 272 -20.76 -8.91 37.11
N PHE A 273 -20.08 -8.04 36.37
CA PHE A 273 -20.73 -7.03 35.53
C PHE A 273 -21.50 -7.65 34.35
N LEU A 274 -21.00 -8.74 33.75
CA LEU A 274 -21.67 -9.48 32.68
C LEU A 274 -22.93 -10.18 33.18
N LEU A 275 -22.84 -10.94 34.30
CA LEU A 275 -23.97 -11.62 34.91
C LEU A 275 -25.03 -10.64 35.46
N GLY A 276 -24.57 -9.49 35.95
CA GLY A 276 -25.38 -8.44 36.53
C GLY A 276 -25.89 -8.75 37.95
N TRP A 277 -26.13 -7.69 38.71
CA TRP A 277 -26.70 -7.73 40.05
C TRP A 277 -28.22 -7.51 39.99
N ARG A 278 -28.99 -8.33 40.72
CA ARG A 278 -30.46 -8.28 40.72
C ARG A 278 -30.94 -7.91 42.12
N ILE A 279 -32.00 -7.12 42.17
CA ILE A 279 -32.63 -6.71 43.42
C ILE A 279 -34.08 -7.18 43.40
N GLN A 280 -34.55 -7.68 44.53
CA GLN A 280 -35.93 -8.06 44.69
C GLN A 280 -36.81 -6.82 44.85
N ASN A 281 -37.84 -6.70 44.02
CA ASN A 281 -38.81 -5.62 44.18
C ASN A 281 -39.61 -5.83 45.48
N PRO A 282 -39.62 -4.89 46.42
CA PRO A 282 -40.23 -5.08 47.74
C PRO A 282 -41.76 -5.18 47.71
N LEU A 283 -42.43 -4.71 46.64
CA LEU A 283 -43.88 -4.76 46.50
C LEU A 283 -44.36 -6.03 45.79
N THR A 284 -43.61 -6.51 44.80
CA THR A 284 -44.01 -7.63 43.93
C THR A 284 -43.25 -8.92 44.19
N GLY A 285 -42.14 -8.87 44.96
CA GLY A 285 -41.26 -10.00 45.20
C GLY A 285 -40.45 -10.47 43.98
N ALA A 286 -40.61 -9.82 42.82
CA ALA A 286 -39.93 -10.19 41.59
C ALA A 286 -38.49 -9.66 41.53
N TRP A 287 -37.55 -10.50 41.09
CA TRP A 287 -36.15 -10.12 40.89
C TRP A 287 -35.94 -9.32 39.60
N LYS A 288 -35.49 -8.08 39.74
CA LYS A 288 -35.18 -7.18 38.62
C LYS A 288 -33.68 -6.93 38.53
N LEU A 289 -33.16 -6.82 37.31
CA LEU A 289 -31.78 -6.39 37.08
C LEU A 289 -31.62 -4.95 37.58
N ALA A 290 -30.62 -4.72 38.41
CA ALA A 290 -30.30 -3.41 38.97
C ALA A 290 -29.03 -2.85 38.33
N VAL A 291 -27.94 -3.62 38.34
CA VAL A 291 -26.62 -3.22 37.84
C VAL A 291 -26.07 -4.28 36.87
N GLY A 292 -25.30 -3.85 35.88
CA GLY A 292 -24.65 -4.75 34.91
C GLY A 292 -25.56 -5.13 33.75
N ILE A 293 -25.09 -6.05 32.90
CA ILE A 293 -25.73 -6.36 31.62
C ILE A 293 -26.84 -7.40 31.77
N GLY A 294 -26.70 -8.34 32.71
CA GLY A 294 -27.71 -9.37 32.93
C GLY A 294 -27.65 -10.52 31.93
N LEU A 295 -26.47 -10.83 31.37
CA LEU A 295 -26.31 -11.94 30.43
C LEU A 295 -26.54 -13.28 31.13
N PRO A 296 -27.26 -14.22 30.49
CA PRO A 296 -27.40 -15.56 31.03
C PRO A 296 -26.04 -16.27 31.03
N ALA A 297 -25.73 -17.01 32.09
CA ALA A 297 -24.46 -17.72 32.26
C ALA A 297 -24.13 -18.68 31.10
N SER A 298 -25.15 -19.18 30.38
CA SER A 298 -24.96 -20.03 29.19
C SER A 298 -24.29 -19.34 27.99
N ARG A 299 -24.31 -18.00 27.95
CA ARG A 299 -23.68 -17.16 26.90
C ARG A 299 -22.27 -16.72 27.29
N ILE A 300 -21.77 -17.20 28.43
CA ILE A 300 -20.45 -16.87 28.96
C ILE A 300 -19.64 -18.16 28.99
N ASP A 301 -18.39 -18.10 28.54
CA ASP A 301 -17.46 -19.21 28.65
C ASP A 301 -16.80 -19.20 30.03
N VAL A 302 -17.49 -19.74 31.03
CA VAL A 302 -17.02 -19.74 32.44
C VAL A 302 -15.59 -20.31 32.62
N PRO A 303 -15.17 -21.39 31.91
CA PRO A 303 -13.79 -21.87 31.95
C PRO A 303 -12.74 -20.81 31.59
N SER A 304 -12.99 -19.94 30.60
CA SER A 304 -12.04 -18.87 30.25
C SER A 304 -11.85 -17.89 31.41
N PHE A 305 -12.93 -17.58 32.14
CA PHE A 305 -12.87 -16.71 33.32
C PHE A 305 -12.12 -17.36 34.49
N ILE A 306 -12.19 -18.69 34.64
CA ILE A 306 -11.36 -19.42 35.61
C ILE A 306 -9.88 -19.29 35.26
N ALA A 307 -9.52 -19.53 34.00
CA ALA A 307 -8.14 -19.41 33.53
C ALA A 307 -7.60 -17.98 33.71
N ALA A 308 -8.39 -16.97 33.30
CA ALA A 308 -8.07 -15.57 33.47
C ALA A 308 -7.92 -15.18 34.96
N ALA A 309 -8.83 -15.65 35.84
CA ALA A 309 -8.74 -15.37 37.27
C ALA A 309 -7.46 -15.93 37.89
N ASN A 310 -7.04 -17.13 37.48
CA ASN A 310 -5.77 -17.73 37.94
C ASN A 310 -4.54 -16.95 37.46
N LEU A 311 -4.55 -16.46 36.21
CA LEU A 311 -3.48 -15.60 35.68
C LEU A 311 -3.39 -14.27 36.45
N CYS A 312 -4.52 -13.65 36.78
CA CYS A 312 -4.55 -12.43 37.60
C CYS A 312 -3.97 -12.64 39.01
N ASP A 313 -4.11 -13.84 39.58
CA ASP A 313 -3.67 -14.18 40.94
C ASP A 313 -2.22 -14.70 41.00
N GLU A 314 -1.54 -14.82 39.86
CA GLU A 314 -0.15 -15.25 39.81
C GLU A 314 0.77 -14.26 40.55
N ALA A 315 1.68 -14.79 41.36
CA ALA A 315 2.62 -13.98 42.13
C ALA A 315 3.74 -13.43 41.24
N VAL A 316 3.86 -12.11 41.16
CA VAL A 316 4.92 -11.38 40.46
C VAL A 316 5.89 -10.80 41.47
N ALA A 317 7.19 -11.00 41.26
CA ALA A 317 8.23 -10.50 42.15
C ALA A 317 8.40 -8.97 42.03
N LEU A 318 8.49 -8.28 43.17
CA LEU A 318 8.81 -6.86 43.25
C LEU A 318 10.34 -6.68 43.36
N ALA A 319 10.92 -5.63 42.77
CA ALA A 319 12.35 -5.32 42.87
C ALA A 319 12.77 -4.84 44.27
N VAL A 320 11.84 -4.35 45.07
CA VAL A 320 12.06 -4.03 46.50
C VAL A 320 12.00 -5.30 47.38
N GLY A 321 11.78 -6.48 46.77
CA GLY A 321 11.59 -7.76 47.43
C GLY A 321 10.12 -8.04 47.76
N GLY A 322 9.78 -9.33 47.83
CA GLY A 322 8.40 -9.78 47.99
C GLY A 322 7.68 -10.04 46.67
N THR A 323 6.40 -10.36 46.75
CA THR A 323 5.55 -10.65 45.58
C THR A 323 4.23 -9.91 45.68
N GLU A 324 3.74 -9.36 44.57
CA GLU A 324 2.37 -8.88 44.42
C GLU A 324 1.62 -9.75 43.39
N PRO A 325 0.30 -9.93 43.52
CA PRO A 325 -0.48 -10.56 42.47
C PRO A 325 -0.38 -9.80 41.14
N ARG A 326 -0.44 -10.51 40.01
CA ARG A 326 -0.20 -9.97 38.67
C ARG A 326 -1.11 -8.79 38.36
N TYR A 327 -2.42 -8.95 38.54
CA TYR A 327 -3.42 -7.92 38.23
C TYR A 327 -4.45 -7.76 39.35
N ARG A 328 -4.66 -6.51 39.75
CA ARG A 328 -5.72 -6.07 40.66
C ARG A 328 -6.47 -4.89 40.08
N ALA A 329 -7.77 -4.82 40.34
CA ALA A 329 -8.60 -3.69 39.95
C ALA A 329 -9.54 -3.28 41.08
N ASP A 330 -9.68 -1.98 41.25
CA ASP A 330 -10.44 -1.35 42.31
C ASP A 330 -10.94 0.00 41.79
N GLY A 331 -12.26 0.16 41.69
CA GLY A 331 -12.79 1.44 41.26
C GLY A 331 -14.29 1.50 41.11
N VAL A 332 -14.75 2.55 40.43
CA VAL A 332 -16.13 3.04 40.49
C VAL A 332 -16.60 3.41 39.09
N TRP A 333 -17.85 3.10 38.77
CA TRP A 333 -18.50 3.54 37.54
C TRP A 333 -19.96 3.92 37.78
N SER A 334 -20.51 4.63 36.80
CA SER A 334 -21.91 5.05 36.77
C SER A 334 -22.73 4.15 35.85
N GLU A 335 -24.01 3.95 36.17
CA GLU A 335 -25.00 3.39 35.23
C GLU A 335 -25.22 4.31 34.01
N GLY A 336 -24.81 5.57 34.10
CA GLY A 336 -24.82 6.51 32.98
C GLY A 336 -23.63 6.36 32.02
N ASP A 337 -22.62 5.56 32.37
CA ASP A 337 -21.47 5.32 31.48
C ASP A 337 -21.82 4.28 30.41
N ASP A 338 -21.24 4.43 29.21
CA ASP A 338 -21.37 3.41 28.17
C ASP A 338 -20.73 2.09 28.64
N PRO A 339 -21.39 0.93 28.48
CA PRO A 339 -20.81 -0.37 28.85
C PRO A 339 -19.42 -0.62 28.25
N SER A 340 -19.12 -0.12 27.05
CA SER A 340 -17.78 -0.22 26.44
C SER A 340 -16.70 0.46 27.27
N THR A 341 -17.06 1.52 27.99
CA THR A 341 -16.15 2.25 28.88
C THR A 341 -15.80 1.41 30.10
N VAL A 342 -16.81 0.77 30.71
CA VAL A 342 -16.62 -0.14 31.85
C VAL A 342 -15.75 -1.34 31.43
N PHE A 343 -16.06 -1.94 30.27
CA PHE A 343 -15.25 -3.01 29.70
C PHE A 343 -13.82 -2.57 29.42
N GLY A 344 -13.62 -1.45 28.72
CA GLY A 344 -12.29 -0.96 28.40
C GLY A 344 -11.42 -0.72 29.63
N ASN A 345 -11.99 -0.16 30.70
CA ASN A 345 -11.26 0.09 31.95
C ASN A 345 -10.91 -1.19 32.72
N LEU A 346 -11.85 -2.16 32.80
CA LEU A 346 -11.58 -3.44 33.45
C LEU A 346 -10.59 -4.29 32.64
N LEU A 347 -10.74 -4.36 31.33
CA LEU A 347 -9.85 -5.09 30.41
C LEU A 347 -8.43 -4.51 30.42
N ALA A 348 -8.30 -3.17 30.40
CA ALA A 348 -7.00 -2.51 30.46
C ALA A 348 -6.26 -2.76 31.79
N SER A 349 -6.99 -2.98 32.88
CA SER A 349 -6.40 -3.27 34.20
C SER A 349 -5.76 -4.67 34.30
N MET A 350 -6.07 -5.57 33.36
CA MET A 350 -5.58 -6.95 33.33
C MET A 350 -4.96 -7.38 32.00
N ASN A 351 -4.62 -6.42 31.11
CA ASN A 351 -4.16 -6.72 29.75
C ASN A 351 -5.06 -7.74 29.02
N GLY A 352 -6.37 -7.66 29.29
CA GLY A 352 -7.37 -8.62 28.83
C GLY A 352 -8.05 -8.20 27.55
N VAL A 353 -8.58 -9.18 26.81
CA VAL A 353 -9.44 -8.98 25.65
C VAL A 353 -10.68 -9.85 25.81
N LEU A 354 -11.85 -9.26 25.60
CA LEU A 354 -13.11 -10.00 25.53
C LEU A 354 -13.39 -10.39 24.08
N ARG A 355 -13.60 -11.68 23.82
CA ARG A 355 -13.83 -12.23 22.47
C ARG A 355 -15.12 -13.05 22.46
N ASP A 356 -15.86 -13.00 21.35
CA ASP A 356 -16.94 -13.96 21.13
C ASP A 356 -16.38 -15.19 20.41
N ALA A 357 -16.36 -16.33 21.10
CA ALA A 357 -15.91 -17.61 20.58
C ALA A 357 -17.08 -18.60 20.63
N GLY A 358 -17.56 -19.01 19.45
CA GLY A 358 -18.64 -20.00 19.35
C GLY A 358 -19.99 -19.52 19.91
N GLY A 359 -20.27 -18.21 19.92
CA GLY A 359 -21.50 -17.63 20.44
C GLY A 359 -21.52 -17.51 21.97
N LYS A 360 -20.35 -17.59 22.60
CA LYS A 360 -20.10 -17.34 24.02
C LYS A 360 -19.02 -16.28 24.17
N LEU A 361 -19.21 -15.40 25.15
CA LEU A 361 -18.18 -14.44 25.53
C LEU A 361 -17.09 -15.14 26.35
N SER A 362 -15.89 -15.12 25.81
CA SER A 362 -14.66 -15.63 26.41
C SER A 362 -13.74 -14.46 26.78
N LEU A 363 -13.08 -14.59 27.93
CA LEU A 363 -12.07 -13.65 28.41
C LEU A 363 -10.69 -14.28 28.23
N ASP A 364 -9.83 -13.56 27.54
CA ASP A 364 -8.44 -13.96 27.31
C ASP A 364 -7.51 -12.87 27.87
N ILE A 365 -6.49 -13.28 28.63
CA ILE A 365 -5.46 -12.38 29.15
C ILE A 365 -4.23 -12.58 28.30
N LEU A 366 -3.71 -11.51 27.71
CA LEU A 366 -2.51 -11.57 26.89
C LEU A 366 -1.30 -11.86 27.80
N HIS A 367 -0.81 -13.09 27.74
CA HIS A 367 0.34 -13.62 28.47
C HIS A 367 1.24 -14.40 27.51
N ASN A 368 2.40 -14.86 27.99
CA ASN A 368 3.33 -15.63 27.17
C ASN A 368 2.81 -17.05 26.90
N ASP A 369 2.03 -17.20 25.82
CA ASP A 369 1.46 -18.45 25.31
C ASP A 369 2.17 -18.96 24.03
N LEU A 370 3.33 -18.38 23.69
CA LEU A 370 4.05 -18.62 22.43
C LEU A 370 4.59 -20.04 22.28
N GLY A 371 4.65 -20.80 23.37
CA GLY A 371 5.05 -22.21 23.40
C GLY A 371 4.02 -23.17 22.81
N THR A 372 2.77 -22.72 22.64
CA THR A 372 1.67 -23.55 22.12
C THR A 372 0.99 -22.93 20.88
N PRO A 373 1.69 -22.74 19.75
CA PRO A 373 1.05 -22.29 18.51
C PRO A 373 0.03 -23.33 18.03
N ILE A 374 -1.12 -22.84 17.56
CA ILE A 374 -2.24 -23.70 17.14
C ILE A 374 -2.00 -24.31 15.77
N VAL A 375 -1.41 -23.54 14.86
CA VAL A 375 -1.22 -23.95 13.46
C VAL A 375 0.02 -23.30 12.86
N ASP A 376 0.71 -24.08 12.03
CA ASP A 376 1.76 -23.62 11.13
C ASP A 376 1.12 -23.36 9.78
N LEU A 377 1.15 -22.10 9.32
CA LEU A 377 0.59 -21.64 8.05
C LEU A 377 1.75 -21.41 7.07
N GLY A 378 1.56 -21.85 5.83
CA GLY A 378 2.51 -21.67 4.73
C GLY A 378 1.91 -20.98 3.52
N PRO A 379 2.69 -20.79 2.43
CA PRO A 379 2.21 -20.17 1.20
C PRO A 379 1.06 -20.94 0.54
N ALA A 380 0.99 -22.25 0.76
CA ALA A 380 -0.07 -23.12 0.23
C ALA A 380 -1.43 -22.92 0.93
N ASP A 381 -1.44 -22.31 2.11
CA ASP A 381 -2.67 -22.02 2.86
C ASP A 381 -3.31 -20.69 2.43
N LEU A 382 -2.62 -19.88 1.62
CA LEU A 382 -3.13 -18.63 1.09
C LEU A 382 -3.86 -18.88 -0.24
N VAL A 383 -4.97 -18.17 -0.45
CA VAL A 383 -5.75 -18.26 -1.69
C VAL A 383 -5.10 -17.44 -2.80
N ASP A 384 -4.85 -16.14 -2.55
CA ASP A 384 -4.28 -15.23 -3.54
C ASP A 384 -3.62 -14.00 -2.89
N ALA A 385 -4.20 -12.81 -3.03
CA ALA A 385 -3.58 -11.55 -2.60
C ALA A 385 -3.36 -11.48 -1.07
N PHE A 386 -2.18 -10.98 -0.69
CA PHE A 386 -1.85 -10.64 0.69
C PHE A 386 -1.46 -9.16 0.79
N THR A 387 -1.68 -8.58 1.96
CA THR A 387 -1.24 -7.24 2.33
C THR A 387 -0.35 -7.35 3.56
N TRP A 388 0.89 -6.90 3.44
CA TRP A 388 1.84 -6.80 4.55
C TRP A 388 2.11 -5.34 4.86
N LEU A 389 1.67 -4.90 6.04
CA LEU A 389 1.98 -3.59 6.59
C LEU A 389 3.05 -3.76 7.68
N GLN A 390 4.31 -3.52 7.33
CA GLN A 390 5.43 -3.68 8.26
C GLN A 390 5.38 -2.66 9.41
N SER A 391 5.10 -1.41 9.08
CA SER A 391 5.07 -0.30 10.02
C SER A 391 3.82 0.55 9.80
N PRO A 392 3.18 1.02 10.89
CA PRO A 392 2.00 1.85 10.80
C PRO A 392 2.43 3.27 10.41
N PRO A 393 1.47 4.09 9.95
CA PRO A 393 1.68 5.52 9.76
C PRO A 393 2.31 6.20 10.98
N ILE A 394 3.13 7.22 10.74
CA ILE A 394 3.97 7.86 11.77
C ILE A 394 3.15 8.53 12.90
N ASP A 395 1.93 8.97 12.60
CA ASP A 395 0.96 9.52 13.55
C ASP A 395 0.42 8.47 14.54
N GLN A 396 0.55 7.19 14.20
CA GLN A 396 0.14 6.06 15.04
C GLN A 396 1.30 5.43 15.82
N SER A 397 2.55 5.85 15.53
CA SER A 397 3.75 5.43 16.27
C SER A 397 3.94 6.27 17.53
N PHE A 398 4.32 5.63 18.64
CA PHE A 398 4.63 6.32 19.89
C PHE A 398 5.86 5.74 20.57
N THR A 399 6.62 6.62 21.22
CA THR A 399 7.90 6.32 21.87
C THR A 399 7.80 6.43 23.39
N THR A 400 6.82 7.17 23.89
CA THR A 400 6.60 7.40 25.33
C THR A 400 5.17 7.09 25.71
N VAL A 401 4.98 6.41 26.84
CA VAL A 401 3.67 6.17 27.47
C VAL A 401 3.62 6.92 28.80
N ARG A 402 2.60 7.77 28.97
CA ARG A 402 2.33 8.54 30.19
C ARG A 402 0.90 8.29 30.65
N GLY A 403 0.63 8.40 31.93
CA GLY A 403 -0.73 8.22 32.42
C GLY A 403 -0.84 8.29 33.94
N LYS A 404 -2.07 8.13 34.40
CA LYS A 404 -2.45 8.24 35.82
C LYS A 404 -2.95 6.93 36.39
N TYR A 405 -2.80 6.76 37.70
CA TYR A 405 -3.39 5.69 38.49
C TYR A 405 -4.01 6.27 39.78
N VAL A 406 -4.81 5.49 40.51
CA VAL A 406 -5.46 5.95 41.75
C VAL A 406 -4.56 5.67 42.96
N ASP A 407 -4.13 6.69 43.69
CA ASP A 407 -3.38 6.47 44.94
C ASP A 407 -4.33 6.22 46.12
N ALA A 408 -4.40 4.97 46.58
CA ALA A 408 -5.23 4.54 47.70
C ALA A 408 -4.61 4.83 49.09
N SER A 409 -3.40 5.39 49.14
CA SER A 409 -2.72 5.71 50.40
C SER A 409 -3.53 6.70 51.25
N ASN A 410 -3.24 6.74 52.55
CA ASN A 410 -3.87 7.71 53.46
C ASN A 410 -3.52 9.16 53.13
N ALA A 411 -2.42 9.39 52.40
CA ALA A 411 -2.03 10.72 51.94
C ALA A 411 -2.71 11.07 50.60
N GLY A 412 -2.77 10.13 49.66
CA GLY A 412 -3.37 10.32 48.33
C GLY A 412 -4.90 10.32 48.31
N LEU A 413 -5.55 9.69 49.30
CA LEU A 413 -7.01 9.69 49.50
C LEU A 413 -7.80 9.40 48.20
N TYR A 414 -7.35 8.41 47.43
CA TYR A 414 -7.97 7.94 46.18
C TYR A 414 -8.03 8.98 45.04
N GLN A 415 -7.11 9.94 45.04
CA GLN A 415 -6.91 10.87 43.93
C GLN A 415 -6.09 10.22 42.79
N LEU A 416 -6.25 10.75 41.58
CA LEU A 416 -5.49 10.33 40.41
C LEU A 416 -4.11 11.00 40.41
N VAL A 417 -3.05 10.20 40.39
CA VAL A 417 -1.64 10.62 40.40
C VAL A 417 -0.92 10.03 39.20
N ASP A 418 0.08 10.74 38.68
CA ASP A 418 0.89 10.27 37.55
C ASP A 418 1.80 9.11 37.99
N TYR A 419 1.86 8.03 37.19
CA TYR A 419 2.91 7.02 37.35
C TYR A 419 4.16 7.44 36.55
N PRO A 420 5.37 6.99 36.93
CA PRO A 420 6.59 7.34 36.21
C PRO A 420 6.54 6.95 34.72
N ASP A 421 6.90 7.89 33.85
CA ASP A 421 6.84 7.73 32.40
C ASP A 421 7.71 6.57 31.91
N VAL A 422 7.20 5.84 30.91
CA VAL A 422 7.92 4.76 30.24
C VAL A 422 8.24 5.23 28.82
N SER A 423 9.52 5.40 28.51
CA SER A 423 9.97 5.88 27.20
C SER A 423 11.08 5.02 26.61
N ILE A 424 11.20 5.10 25.28
CA ILE A 424 12.36 4.67 24.51
C ILE A 424 12.92 5.86 23.72
N ASP A 425 14.21 5.81 23.41
CA ASP A 425 14.83 6.82 22.56
C ASP A 425 14.26 6.75 21.14
N SER A 426 13.76 7.88 20.65
CA SER A 426 13.29 7.96 19.27
C SER A 426 14.47 8.02 18.31
N MET A 427 14.46 7.21 17.26
CA MET A 427 15.49 7.23 16.21
C MET A 427 15.57 8.58 15.48
N ASP A 428 14.46 9.31 15.40
CA ASP A 428 14.37 10.64 14.77
C ASP A 428 14.53 11.81 15.77
N GLY A 429 14.71 11.52 17.06
CA GLY A 429 14.79 12.52 18.13
C GLY A 429 13.46 13.21 18.48
N ILE A 430 12.34 12.81 17.87
CA ILE A 430 11.01 13.39 18.14
C ILE A 430 10.24 12.47 19.10
N GLU A 431 9.94 12.99 20.29
CA GLU A 431 9.14 12.26 21.28
C GLU A 431 7.66 12.25 20.88
N ARG A 432 7.09 11.05 20.79
CA ARG A 432 5.65 10.83 20.53
C ARG A 432 5.04 10.17 21.75
N SER A 433 4.19 10.91 22.45
CA SER A 433 3.56 10.44 23.69
C SER A 433 2.16 9.87 23.47
N SER A 434 1.87 8.78 24.16
CA SER A 434 0.54 8.16 24.21
C SER A 434 0.03 8.15 25.65
N THR A 435 -1.21 8.59 25.86
CA THR A 435 -1.84 8.59 27.19
C THR A 435 -2.48 7.23 27.49
N PHE A 436 -2.19 6.68 28.67
CA PHE A 436 -2.68 5.39 29.16
C PHE A 436 -3.14 5.50 30.62
N ASP A 437 -4.34 6.07 30.83
CA ASP A 437 -4.87 6.32 32.16
C ASP A 437 -5.55 5.08 32.76
N LEU A 438 -5.09 4.64 33.93
CA LEU A 438 -5.57 3.46 34.63
C LEU A 438 -6.37 3.85 35.89
N SER A 439 -7.62 4.26 35.68
CA SER A 439 -8.50 4.70 36.77
C SER A 439 -8.93 3.61 37.77
N MET A 440 -8.78 2.33 37.41
CA MET A 440 -9.13 1.18 38.24
C MET A 440 -7.91 0.53 38.90
N VAL A 441 -6.69 1.01 38.65
CA VAL A 441 -5.47 0.42 39.21
C VAL A 441 -4.98 1.29 40.37
N GLN A 442 -4.69 0.65 41.51
CA GLN A 442 -4.19 1.33 42.70
C GLN A 442 -2.71 1.10 43.02
N SER A 443 -2.06 0.14 42.35
CA SER A 443 -0.63 -0.13 42.52
C SER A 443 0.20 0.57 41.43
N ALA A 444 1.21 1.34 41.83
CA ALA A 444 2.10 2.04 40.92
C ALA A 444 2.97 1.09 40.08
N SER A 445 3.44 0.00 40.69
CA SER A 445 4.23 -1.05 39.99
C SER A 445 3.39 -1.74 38.93
N GLN A 446 2.15 -2.12 39.24
CA GLN A 446 1.21 -2.69 38.27
C GLN A 446 0.93 -1.73 37.10
N ALA A 447 0.73 -0.43 37.39
CA ALA A 447 0.49 0.57 36.35
C ALA A 447 1.68 0.70 35.37
N GLN A 448 2.92 0.74 35.90
CA GLN A 448 4.12 0.74 35.07
C GLN A 448 4.27 -0.55 34.25
N ARG A 449 3.96 -1.70 34.84
CA ARG A 449 4.00 -3.02 34.18
C ARG A 449 3.07 -3.07 32.95
N LEU A 450 1.84 -2.58 33.10
CA LEU A 450 0.89 -2.44 31.99
C LEU A 450 1.36 -1.44 30.93
N ALA A 451 1.86 -0.27 31.33
CA ALA A 451 2.37 0.75 30.41
C ALA A 451 3.58 0.25 29.60
N LYS A 452 4.49 -0.49 30.23
CA LYS A 452 5.64 -1.15 29.56
C LYS A 452 5.18 -2.17 28.53
N THR A 453 4.21 -3.03 28.88
CA THR A 453 3.65 -4.02 27.94
C THR A 453 3.05 -3.34 26.72
N TYR A 454 2.29 -2.28 26.94
CA TYR A 454 1.65 -1.49 25.88
C TYR A 454 2.70 -0.86 24.94
N LEU A 455 3.77 -0.27 25.49
CA LEU A 455 4.87 0.27 24.68
C LEU A 455 5.66 -0.82 23.94
N GLN A 456 5.99 -1.93 24.60
CA GLN A 456 6.77 -3.01 23.99
C GLN A 456 5.99 -3.67 22.85
N ARG A 457 4.68 -3.84 23.00
CA ARG A 457 3.81 -4.34 21.92
C ARG A 457 3.72 -3.36 20.75
N ALA A 458 3.82 -2.05 20.99
CA ALA A 458 3.91 -1.05 19.93
C ALA A 458 5.18 -1.16 19.08
N GLN A 459 6.27 -1.72 19.63
CA GLN A 459 7.52 -1.98 18.88
C GLN A 459 7.40 -3.13 17.88
N TYR A 460 6.35 -3.95 17.96
CA TYR A 460 6.04 -5.02 17.01
C TYR A 460 4.71 -4.71 16.29
N PRO A 461 4.70 -3.76 15.32
CA PRO A 461 3.45 -3.30 14.72
C PRO A 461 3.07 -4.02 13.42
N GLY A 462 3.92 -4.94 12.94
CA GLY A 462 3.72 -5.66 11.69
C GLY A 462 2.36 -6.37 11.62
N THR A 463 1.60 -6.10 10.56
CA THR A 463 0.26 -6.66 10.33
C THR A 463 0.19 -7.33 8.96
N PHE A 464 -0.18 -8.60 8.94
CA PHE A 464 -0.33 -9.41 7.74
C PHE A 464 -1.81 -9.75 7.53
N SER A 465 -2.37 -9.39 6.38
CA SER A 465 -3.76 -9.65 6.03
C SER A 465 -3.83 -10.44 4.73
N ALA A 466 -4.56 -11.56 4.72
CA ALA A 466 -4.74 -12.38 3.54
C ALA A 466 -6.01 -13.23 3.66
N ASP A 467 -6.50 -13.73 2.52
CA ASP A 467 -7.53 -14.77 2.46
C ASP A 467 -6.86 -16.14 2.53
N PHE A 468 -7.16 -16.90 3.58
CA PHE A 468 -6.67 -18.26 3.78
C PHE A 468 -7.69 -19.32 3.35
N LEU A 469 -7.22 -20.54 3.12
CA LEU A 469 -8.04 -21.72 2.89
C LEU A 469 -8.74 -22.19 4.18
N ALA A 470 -9.65 -23.15 4.05
CA ALA A 470 -10.34 -23.76 5.18
C ALA A 470 -9.41 -24.45 6.21
N SER A 471 -8.12 -24.65 5.90
CA SER A 471 -7.11 -25.08 6.88
C SER A 471 -7.00 -24.12 8.06
N ALA A 472 -7.22 -22.82 7.81
CA ALA A 472 -7.19 -21.78 8.81
C ALA A 472 -8.37 -21.83 9.81
N TRP A 473 -9.44 -22.58 9.53
CA TRP A 473 -10.57 -22.72 10.48
C TRP A 473 -10.20 -23.38 11.81
N ARG A 474 -8.99 -23.96 11.90
CA ARG A 474 -8.44 -24.53 13.13
C ARG A 474 -8.04 -23.46 14.14
N CYS A 475 -7.70 -22.26 13.68
CA CYS A 475 -7.35 -21.15 14.56
C CYS A 475 -8.60 -20.34 14.93
N GLN A 476 -8.55 -19.69 16.09
CA GLN A 476 -9.58 -18.74 16.51
C GLN A 476 -8.97 -17.36 16.68
N VAL A 477 -9.81 -16.34 16.71
CA VAL A 477 -9.39 -14.98 17.06
C VAL A 477 -8.68 -15.03 18.44
N GLY A 478 -7.47 -14.49 18.51
CA GLY A 478 -6.61 -14.54 19.70
C GLY A 478 -5.57 -15.66 19.70
N SER A 479 -5.70 -16.69 18.86
CA SER A 479 -4.71 -17.78 18.77
C SER A 479 -3.36 -17.32 18.22
N VAL A 480 -2.28 -17.94 18.70
CA VAL A 480 -0.94 -17.77 18.12
C VAL A 480 -0.73 -18.78 17.00
N VAL A 481 -0.20 -18.29 15.88
CA VAL A 481 0.11 -19.06 14.67
C VAL A 481 1.55 -18.81 14.25
N ARG A 482 2.19 -19.79 13.61
CA ARG A 482 3.48 -19.59 12.93
C ARG A 482 3.21 -19.41 11.45
N LEU A 483 3.76 -18.37 10.86
CA LEU A 483 3.68 -18.13 9.43
C LEU A 483 5.07 -18.28 8.81
N THR A 484 5.17 -19.19 7.84
CA THR A 484 6.36 -19.31 6.99
C THR A 484 6.00 -18.79 5.61
N PHE A 485 6.65 -17.70 5.19
CA PHE A 485 6.38 -17.03 3.93
C PHE A 485 7.70 -16.56 3.29
N PRO A 486 8.28 -17.36 2.37
CA PRO A 486 9.61 -17.09 1.80
C PRO A 486 9.72 -15.73 1.10
N ALA A 487 8.66 -15.24 0.45
CA ALA A 487 8.68 -13.96 -0.25
C ALA A 487 8.83 -12.73 0.67
N LEU A 488 8.55 -12.87 1.96
CA LEU A 488 8.80 -11.84 2.98
C LEU A 488 9.92 -12.25 3.94
N ALA A 489 10.68 -13.31 3.60
CA ALA A 489 11.68 -13.93 4.46
C ALA A 489 11.15 -14.32 5.86
N PHE A 490 9.86 -14.67 5.96
CA PHE A 490 9.29 -15.17 7.21
C PHE A 490 9.59 -16.67 7.34
N GLU A 491 10.31 -17.05 8.39
CA GLU A 491 10.55 -18.43 8.76
C GLU A 491 10.01 -18.67 10.16
N ASN A 492 8.94 -19.46 10.29
CA ASN A 492 8.26 -19.75 11.55
C ASN A 492 7.97 -18.51 12.41
N LYS A 493 7.70 -17.36 11.75
CA LYS A 493 7.48 -16.10 12.43
C LYS A 493 6.15 -16.15 13.17
N LEU A 494 6.15 -15.70 14.43
CA LEU A 494 4.98 -15.77 15.29
C LEU A 494 4.04 -14.61 15.03
N PHE A 495 2.76 -14.94 14.86
CA PHE A 495 1.68 -13.99 14.71
C PHE A 495 0.51 -14.37 15.63
N ARG A 496 -0.23 -13.38 16.11
CA ARG A 496 -1.52 -13.57 16.76
C ARG A 496 -2.65 -13.18 15.82
N VAL A 497 -3.69 -14.01 15.77
CA VAL A 497 -4.90 -13.71 14.98
C VAL A 497 -5.68 -12.59 15.65
N ILE A 498 -5.82 -11.45 14.98
CA ILE A 498 -6.61 -10.30 15.46
C ILE A 498 -8.03 -10.35 14.92
N GLU A 499 -8.17 -10.69 13.63
CA GLU A 499 -9.47 -10.86 12.97
C GLU A 499 -9.49 -12.17 12.20
N HIS A 500 -10.64 -12.82 12.22
CA HIS A 500 -10.90 -14.06 11.50
C HIS A 500 -12.39 -14.14 11.18
N THR A 501 -12.73 -14.28 9.90
CA THR A 501 -14.13 -14.45 9.47
C THR A 501 -14.26 -15.71 8.63
N ILE A 502 -15.37 -16.44 8.81
CA ILE A 502 -15.68 -17.63 8.01
C ILE A 502 -16.68 -17.22 6.93
N ARG A 503 -16.28 -17.32 5.64
CA ARG A 503 -17.16 -17.05 4.50
C ARG A 503 -17.81 -18.34 3.99
N GLN A 504 -18.99 -18.20 3.37
CA GLN A 504 -19.74 -19.34 2.81
C GLN A 504 -19.06 -19.98 1.59
N ASP A 505 -18.14 -19.27 0.95
CA ASP A 505 -17.33 -19.75 -0.17
C ASP A 505 -16.19 -20.71 0.27
N GLY A 506 -16.01 -20.91 1.59
CA GLY A 506 -14.96 -21.75 2.15
C GLY A 506 -13.62 -21.03 2.37
N THR A 507 -13.54 -19.73 2.07
CA THR A 507 -12.37 -18.89 2.36
C THR A 507 -12.44 -18.30 3.77
N CYS A 508 -11.26 -17.96 4.27
CA CYS A 508 -11.05 -17.49 5.63
C CYS A 508 -10.18 -16.23 5.61
N PRO A 509 -10.76 -15.03 5.42
CA PRO A 509 -10.04 -13.77 5.62
C PRO A 509 -9.51 -13.68 7.05
N MET A 510 -8.21 -13.40 7.19
CA MET A 510 -7.58 -13.21 8.49
C MET A 510 -6.66 -12.02 8.51
N VAL A 511 -6.62 -11.37 9.66
CA VAL A 511 -5.63 -10.34 9.99
C VAL A 511 -4.78 -10.87 11.14
N LEU A 512 -3.49 -10.98 10.86
CA LEU A 512 -2.45 -11.48 11.75
C LEU A 512 -1.58 -10.32 12.21
N ARG A 513 -1.29 -10.24 13.50
CA ARG A 513 -0.36 -9.24 14.07
C ARG A 513 0.89 -9.91 14.62
N GLU A 514 2.04 -9.30 14.37
CA GLU A 514 3.33 -9.78 14.85
C GLU A 514 3.35 -9.91 16.38
N GLU A 515 3.85 -11.04 16.87
CA GLU A 515 3.92 -11.36 18.29
C GLU A 515 5.31 -11.93 18.61
N ALA A 516 5.90 -11.53 19.74
CA ALA A 516 7.26 -11.90 20.12
C ALA A 516 7.39 -12.12 21.63
N GLY A 517 8.27 -13.04 22.05
CA GLY A 517 8.48 -13.35 23.48
C GLY A 517 8.98 -12.16 24.29
N ALA A 518 9.69 -11.22 23.64
CA ALA A 518 10.15 -9.98 24.26
C ALA A 518 8.99 -9.11 24.80
N ILE A 519 7.77 -9.24 24.26
CA ILE A 519 6.58 -8.51 24.74
C ILE A 519 6.24 -8.87 26.19
N TYR A 520 6.53 -10.11 26.61
CA TYR A 520 6.21 -10.64 27.94
C TYR A 520 7.42 -10.78 28.86
N SER A 521 8.63 -10.43 28.39
CA SER A 521 9.89 -10.63 29.13
C SER A 521 10.02 -9.79 30.40
N TRP A 522 9.09 -8.85 30.65
CA TRP A 522 9.09 -7.99 31.83
C TRP A 522 8.42 -8.63 33.04
N ASP A 523 7.76 -9.79 32.90
CA ASP A 523 7.10 -10.50 34.01
C ASP A 523 8.08 -10.86 35.17
N ALA A 524 9.40 -10.81 34.92
CA ALA A 524 10.43 -11.23 35.87
C ALA A 524 11.15 -10.11 36.66
N ASP A 525 11.11 -8.84 36.21
CA ASP A 525 11.92 -7.77 36.81
C ASP A 525 11.22 -6.39 36.75
N GLU A 526 11.08 -5.70 37.89
CA GLU A 526 10.61 -4.29 37.88
C GLU A 526 11.60 -3.33 37.19
N ARG A 527 12.79 -3.82 36.79
CA ARG A 527 13.72 -3.19 35.84
C ARG A 527 14.36 -4.23 34.91
N PRO A 528 14.04 -4.15 33.61
CA PRO A 528 14.96 -3.50 32.68
C PRO A 528 14.27 -2.41 31.84
N ALA A 529 15.05 -1.64 31.08
CA ALA A 529 14.55 -0.70 30.08
C ALA A 529 13.76 -1.46 28.99
N VAL A 530 12.73 -0.82 28.42
CA VAL A 530 12.08 -1.31 27.19
C VAL A 530 13.18 -1.47 26.14
N VAL A 531 13.38 -2.70 25.68
CA VAL A 531 14.43 -2.99 24.70
C VAL A 531 13.85 -2.66 23.33
N ALA A 532 14.52 -1.76 22.61
CA ALA A 532 14.20 -1.50 21.23
C ALA A 532 14.16 -2.82 20.46
N ALA A 533 13.10 -3.06 19.69
CA ALA A 533 13.06 -4.23 18.82
C ALA A 533 14.30 -4.20 17.90
N PRO A 534 14.90 -5.37 17.59
CA PRO A 534 15.99 -5.43 16.64
C PRO A 534 15.53 -4.77 15.33
N ALA A 535 16.38 -3.93 14.74
CA ALA A 535 16.05 -3.27 13.48
C ALA A 535 15.72 -4.33 12.42
N ILE A 536 14.52 -4.24 11.83
CA ILE A 536 14.17 -5.10 10.70
C ILE A 536 15.04 -4.66 9.54
N THR A 537 16.11 -5.42 9.28
CA THR A 537 17.04 -5.14 8.18
C THR A 537 16.37 -5.62 6.90
N TYR A 538 15.95 -4.69 6.05
CA TYR A 538 15.47 -5.01 4.71
C TYR A 538 16.66 -5.53 3.89
N ASP A 539 16.64 -6.81 3.55
CA ASP A 539 17.59 -7.39 2.60
C ASP A 539 17.00 -7.28 1.19
N PRO A 540 17.54 -6.39 0.34
CA PRO A 540 17.03 -6.20 -1.02
C PRO A 540 17.20 -7.44 -1.92
N LEU A 541 18.02 -8.42 -1.52
CA LEU A 541 18.18 -9.67 -2.27
C LEU A 541 16.96 -10.59 -2.15
N ASN A 542 16.14 -10.42 -1.11
CA ASN A 542 14.91 -11.18 -0.91
C ASN A 542 13.69 -10.55 -1.60
N ASP A 543 13.89 -9.45 -2.35
CA ASP A 543 12.82 -8.85 -3.15
C ASP A 543 12.31 -9.87 -4.20
N PRO A 544 11.00 -10.10 -4.32
CA PRO A 544 10.43 -11.06 -5.27
C PRO A 544 10.81 -10.76 -6.73
N ILE A 545 11.10 -9.51 -7.08
CA ILE A 545 11.60 -9.12 -8.42
C ILE A 545 13.03 -9.62 -8.60
N VAL A 546 13.90 -9.49 -7.60
CA VAL A 546 15.31 -9.92 -7.65
C VAL A 546 15.40 -11.44 -7.69
N VAL A 547 14.63 -12.12 -6.84
CA VAL A 547 14.51 -13.59 -6.84
C VAL A 547 13.95 -14.09 -8.18
N GLY A 548 12.94 -13.42 -8.74
CA GLY A 548 12.37 -13.71 -10.06
C GLY A 548 13.39 -13.58 -11.20
N ILE A 549 14.24 -12.55 -11.18
CA ILE A 549 15.33 -12.39 -12.15
C ILE A 549 16.33 -13.55 -12.06
N GLY A 550 16.66 -14.01 -10.86
CA GLY A 550 17.54 -15.17 -10.64
C GLY A 550 16.98 -16.46 -11.26
N TYR A 551 15.69 -16.74 -11.10
CA TYR A 551 15.04 -17.90 -11.72
C TYR A 551 15.01 -17.81 -13.24
N VAL A 552 14.73 -16.62 -13.81
CA VAL A 552 14.74 -16.40 -15.26
C VAL A 552 16.14 -16.58 -15.83
N GLN A 553 17.17 -16.10 -15.13
CA GLN A 553 18.56 -16.22 -15.57
C GLN A 553 19.04 -17.68 -15.53
N ALA A 554 18.73 -18.43 -14.47
CA ALA A 554 19.04 -19.86 -14.41
C ALA A 554 18.38 -20.65 -15.55
N SER A 555 17.11 -20.36 -15.85
CA SER A 555 16.40 -20.98 -16.98
C SER A 555 17.00 -20.58 -18.34
N ALA A 556 17.46 -19.34 -18.49
CA ALA A 556 18.13 -18.87 -19.70
C ALA A 556 19.50 -19.54 -19.90
N ASP A 557 20.27 -19.74 -18.82
CA ASP A 557 21.58 -20.40 -18.86
C ASP A 557 21.44 -21.89 -19.23
N GLU A 558 20.43 -22.58 -18.71
CA GLU A 558 20.10 -23.97 -19.11
C GLU A 558 19.72 -24.05 -20.60
N ALA A 559 18.87 -23.12 -21.07
CA ALA A 559 18.47 -23.05 -22.48
C ALA A 559 19.67 -22.75 -23.39
N TYR A 560 20.57 -21.87 -22.97
CA TYR A 560 21.82 -21.56 -23.69
C TYR A 560 22.75 -22.77 -23.75
N GLY A 561 22.94 -23.49 -22.64
CA GLY A 561 23.73 -24.72 -22.58
C GLY A 561 23.18 -25.81 -23.53
N ALA A 562 21.85 -26.03 -23.51
CA ALA A 562 21.20 -26.98 -24.40
C ALA A 562 21.36 -26.61 -25.89
N ALA A 563 21.25 -25.32 -26.22
CA ALA A 563 21.47 -24.83 -27.58
C ALA A 563 22.93 -25.01 -28.02
N HIS A 564 23.89 -24.75 -27.14
CA HIS A 564 25.31 -24.89 -27.46
C HIS A 564 25.71 -26.36 -27.66
N ASP A 565 25.18 -27.27 -26.85
CA ASP A 565 25.33 -28.72 -27.02
C ASP A 565 24.73 -29.21 -28.35
N ALA A 566 23.56 -28.68 -28.74
CA ALA A 566 22.94 -29.01 -30.02
C ALA A 566 23.80 -28.55 -31.20
N ILE A 567 24.34 -27.33 -31.16
CA ILE A 567 25.24 -26.80 -32.20
C ILE A 567 26.51 -27.64 -32.30
N THR A 568 27.08 -28.05 -31.16
CA THR A 568 28.29 -28.89 -31.11
C THR A 568 28.03 -30.28 -31.69
N LYS A 569 26.87 -30.88 -31.42
CA LYS A 569 26.45 -32.16 -32.01
C LYS A 569 26.26 -32.05 -33.53
N VAL A 570 25.68 -30.96 -34.03
CA VAL A 570 25.55 -30.70 -35.47
C VAL A 570 26.91 -30.49 -36.14
N ALA A 571 27.84 -29.78 -35.49
CA ALA A 571 29.20 -29.62 -35.99
C ALA A 571 29.98 -30.95 -36.00
N GLY A 572 29.75 -31.84 -35.02
CA GLY A 572 30.32 -33.19 -34.98
C GLY A 572 29.85 -34.07 -36.15
N LEU A 573 28.57 -34.00 -36.51
CA LEU A 573 28.00 -34.73 -37.66
C LEU A 573 28.58 -34.30 -39.02
N ALA A 574 29.18 -33.12 -39.13
CA ALA A 574 29.79 -32.65 -40.37
C ALA A 574 31.23 -33.19 -40.59
N ASN A 575 31.87 -33.75 -39.56
CA ASN A 575 33.31 -34.04 -39.53
C ASN A 575 33.66 -35.42 -38.95
N ASP A 576 32.68 -36.31 -38.81
CA ASP A 576 32.81 -37.62 -38.14
C ASP A 576 33.54 -38.69 -38.97
N GLY A 577 33.96 -38.38 -40.20
CA GLY A 577 34.67 -39.32 -41.06
C GLY A 577 33.83 -40.53 -41.46
N ILE A 578 32.50 -40.42 -41.35
CA ILE A 578 31.54 -41.46 -41.65
C ILE A 578 30.48 -40.87 -42.59
N ILE A 579 29.92 -41.68 -43.47
CA ILE A 579 28.66 -41.39 -44.15
C ILE A 579 27.61 -42.23 -43.45
N SER A 580 26.79 -41.58 -42.64
CA SER A 580 25.75 -42.25 -41.87
C SER A 580 24.63 -42.78 -42.77
N ILE A 581 23.87 -43.77 -42.30
CA ILE A 581 22.68 -44.30 -42.99
C ILE A 581 21.74 -43.17 -43.44
N ASN A 582 21.52 -42.16 -42.58
CA ASN A 582 20.63 -41.05 -42.91
C ASN A 582 21.20 -40.17 -44.04
N GLU A 583 22.51 -39.92 -44.06
CA GLU A 583 23.16 -39.20 -45.16
C GLU A 583 23.18 -40.00 -46.47
N LYS A 584 23.28 -41.33 -46.40
CA LYS A 584 23.14 -42.21 -47.57
C LYS A 584 21.77 -42.04 -48.22
N ILE A 585 20.71 -42.13 -47.41
CA ILE A 585 19.32 -42.04 -47.86
C ILE A 585 18.98 -40.65 -48.38
N THR A 586 19.36 -39.60 -47.65
CA THR A 586 18.91 -38.24 -47.94
C THR A 586 19.77 -37.49 -48.95
N LYS A 587 21.06 -37.82 -49.09
CA LYS A 587 22.01 -37.03 -49.89
C LYS A 587 22.76 -37.85 -50.94
N LEU A 588 23.45 -38.92 -50.54
CA LEU A 588 24.39 -39.62 -51.45
C LEU A 588 23.68 -40.42 -52.55
N ILE A 589 22.64 -41.19 -52.22
CA ILE A 589 21.91 -41.98 -53.22
C ILE A 589 21.19 -41.09 -54.24
N PRO A 590 20.41 -40.07 -53.83
CA PRO A 590 19.76 -39.15 -54.77
C PRO A 590 20.74 -38.40 -55.66
N GLU A 591 21.85 -37.92 -55.10
CA GLU A 591 22.83 -37.12 -55.85
C GLU A 591 23.59 -37.97 -56.88
N SER A 592 23.93 -39.21 -56.52
CA SER A 592 24.56 -40.16 -57.45
C SER A 592 23.66 -40.49 -58.64
N ALA A 593 22.35 -40.63 -58.41
CA ALA A 593 21.37 -40.81 -59.47
C ALA A 593 21.26 -39.57 -60.37
N ARG A 594 21.13 -38.37 -59.76
CA ARG A 594 21.05 -37.10 -60.47
C ARG A 594 22.26 -36.85 -61.39
N LEU A 595 23.46 -37.13 -60.90
CA LEU A 595 24.70 -36.97 -61.67
C LEU A 595 24.80 -38.00 -62.82
N ALA A 596 24.34 -39.23 -62.61
CA ALA A 596 24.29 -40.26 -63.65
C ALA A 596 23.34 -39.87 -64.80
N ASP A 597 22.13 -39.37 -64.47
CA ASP A 597 21.15 -38.89 -65.45
C ASP A 597 21.65 -37.66 -66.22
N LYS A 598 22.28 -36.72 -65.51
CA LYS A 598 22.87 -35.53 -66.14
C LYS A 598 24.00 -35.91 -67.09
N TRP A 599 24.85 -36.87 -66.74
CA TRP A 599 25.87 -37.38 -67.65
C TRP A 599 25.27 -38.08 -68.87
N ALA A 600 24.26 -38.93 -68.70
CA ALA A 600 23.62 -39.64 -69.81
C ALA A 600 23.05 -38.67 -70.86
N SER A 601 22.36 -37.62 -70.40
CA SER A 601 21.82 -36.58 -71.28
C SER A 601 22.90 -35.74 -71.96
N LEU A 602 23.89 -35.23 -71.21
CA LEU A 602 24.94 -34.37 -71.77
C LEU A 602 25.89 -35.12 -72.70
N SER A 603 26.26 -36.37 -72.39
CA SER A 603 27.16 -37.16 -73.25
C SER A 603 26.52 -37.55 -74.58
N ALA A 604 25.22 -37.85 -74.60
CA ALA A 604 24.47 -38.09 -75.83
C ALA A 604 24.39 -36.83 -76.70
N THR A 605 24.09 -35.68 -76.08
CA THR A 605 24.06 -34.38 -76.78
C THR A 605 25.44 -33.99 -77.30
N ALA A 606 26.50 -34.14 -76.49
CA ALA A 606 27.88 -33.89 -76.89
C ALA A 606 28.28 -34.74 -78.11
N ALA A 607 27.91 -36.04 -78.13
CA ALA A 607 28.17 -36.91 -79.27
C ALA A 607 27.46 -36.44 -80.55
N SER A 608 26.18 -36.01 -80.45
CA SER A 608 25.44 -35.48 -81.59
C SER A 608 26.03 -34.18 -82.16
N LEU A 609 26.65 -33.35 -81.31
CA LEU A 609 27.26 -32.07 -81.67
C LEU A 609 28.78 -32.14 -81.88
N SER A 610 29.37 -33.34 -81.83
CA SER A 610 30.82 -33.57 -81.92
C SER A 610 31.65 -32.76 -80.90
N VAL A 611 31.14 -32.59 -79.69
CA VAL A 611 31.85 -31.98 -78.55
C VAL A 611 32.56 -33.07 -77.74
N SER A 612 33.82 -32.84 -77.35
CA SER A 612 34.59 -33.81 -76.56
C SER A 612 34.07 -33.92 -75.13
N SER A 613 33.82 -35.15 -74.65
CA SER A 613 33.39 -35.45 -73.28
C SER A 613 34.46 -36.14 -72.42
N SER A 614 35.72 -36.20 -72.90
CA SER A 614 36.80 -36.99 -72.27
C SER A 614 37.13 -36.57 -70.83
N ALA A 615 37.09 -35.27 -70.51
CA ALA A 615 37.36 -34.75 -69.16
C ALA A 615 36.25 -35.16 -68.17
N ALA A 616 34.98 -34.99 -68.56
CA ALA A 616 33.83 -35.41 -67.75
C ALA A 616 33.74 -36.94 -67.61
N ALA A 617 34.12 -37.70 -68.65
CA ALA A 617 34.23 -39.15 -68.58
C ALA A 617 35.29 -39.61 -67.56
N SER A 618 36.44 -38.92 -67.51
CA SER A 618 37.52 -39.22 -66.57
C SER A 618 37.12 -38.90 -65.12
N ALA A 619 36.48 -37.74 -64.89
CA ALA A 619 35.96 -37.37 -63.56
C ALA A 619 34.86 -38.34 -63.08
N ARG A 620 33.99 -38.80 -63.98
CA ARG A 620 32.99 -39.83 -63.69
C ARG A 620 33.64 -41.15 -63.26
N ALA A 621 34.69 -41.59 -63.94
CA ALA A 621 35.40 -42.81 -63.60
C ALA A 621 36.01 -42.73 -62.19
N SER A 622 36.60 -41.58 -61.82
CA SER A 622 37.11 -41.34 -60.46
C SER A 622 36.00 -41.36 -59.40
N TRP A 623 34.85 -40.72 -59.67
CA TRP A 623 33.70 -40.74 -58.76
C TRP A 623 33.13 -42.15 -58.56
N LEU A 624 32.93 -42.92 -59.63
CA LEU A 624 32.45 -44.30 -59.55
C LEU A 624 33.46 -45.23 -58.87
N GLY A 625 34.75 -45.03 -59.12
CA GLY A 625 35.82 -45.76 -58.42
C GLY A 625 35.80 -45.47 -56.92
N MET A 626 35.53 -44.23 -56.52
CA MET A 626 35.36 -43.87 -55.12
C MET A 626 34.13 -44.51 -54.48
N LEU A 627 32.98 -44.47 -55.16
CA LEU A 627 31.76 -45.11 -54.65
C LEU A 627 31.92 -46.62 -54.50
N ALA A 628 32.63 -47.26 -55.43
CA ALA A 628 32.92 -48.70 -55.37
C ALA A 628 33.91 -49.06 -54.25
N ALA A 629 34.74 -48.10 -53.79
CA ALA A 629 35.69 -48.30 -52.70
C ALA A 629 35.07 -48.15 -51.30
N LEU A 630 33.82 -47.67 -51.19
CA LEU A 630 33.11 -47.56 -49.92
C LEU A 630 32.67 -48.95 -49.42
N ALA A 631 33.05 -49.29 -48.19
CA ALA A 631 32.65 -50.52 -47.51
C ALA A 631 32.16 -50.19 -46.09
N PRO A 632 30.92 -50.58 -45.69
CA PRO A 632 29.82 -51.15 -46.47
C PRO A 632 29.45 -50.33 -47.71
N ALA A 633 28.78 -50.93 -48.69
CA ALA A 633 28.53 -50.31 -49.98
C ALA A 633 27.77 -48.97 -49.86
N TRP A 634 28.00 -48.07 -50.80
CA TRP A 634 27.38 -46.73 -50.81
C TRP A 634 25.85 -46.76 -50.85
N ASN A 635 25.27 -47.83 -51.39
CA ASN A 635 23.84 -48.09 -51.48
C ASN A 635 23.31 -49.05 -50.39
N ASP A 636 24.15 -49.49 -49.46
CA ASP A 636 23.73 -50.24 -48.28
C ASP A 636 23.16 -49.27 -47.23
N ILE A 637 21.84 -49.28 -47.08
CA ILE A 637 21.08 -48.43 -46.15
C ILE A 637 20.97 -49.01 -44.74
N THR A 638 21.66 -50.12 -44.45
CA THR A 638 21.57 -50.80 -43.14
C THR A 638 22.75 -50.52 -42.23
N GLN A 639 23.85 -49.98 -42.78
CA GLN A 639 25.10 -49.76 -42.07
C GLN A 639 25.79 -48.46 -42.51
N ASP A 640 26.57 -47.85 -41.63
CA ASP A 640 27.35 -46.65 -41.92
C ASP A 640 28.65 -46.99 -42.69
N SER A 641 29.15 -46.05 -43.51
CA SER A 641 30.40 -46.25 -44.27
C SER A 641 31.49 -45.25 -43.85
N PRO A 642 32.68 -45.70 -43.41
CA PRO A 642 33.81 -44.80 -43.15
C PRO A 642 34.29 -44.11 -44.44
N VAL A 643 34.64 -42.82 -44.36
CA VAL A 643 35.19 -42.06 -45.48
C VAL A 643 36.11 -40.94 -45.01
N VAL A 644 37.10 -40.59 -45.83
CA VAL A 644 37.79 -39.30 -45.69
C VAL A 644 36.93 -38.23 -46.38
N ARG A 645 36.22 -37.40 -45.61
CA ARG A 645 35.24 -36.43 -46.13
C ARG A 645 35.82 -35.48 -47.18
N ALA A 646 37.02 -34.95 -46.95
CA ALA A 646 37.70 -34.05 -47.89
C ALA A 646 37.94 -34.71 -49.27
N THR A 647 38.31 -35.98 -49.28
CA THR A 647 38.49 -36.74 -50.53
C THR A 647 37.15 -37.00 -51.21
N TYR A 648 36.09 -37.23 -50.43
CA TYR A 648 34.75 -37.53 -50.93
C TYR A 648 34.07 -36.33 -51.55
N ASP A 649 34.02 -35.21 -50.81
CA ASP A 649 33.45 -33.96 -51.32
C ASP A 649 34.27 -33.46 -52.51
N GLY A 650 35.60 -33.57 -52.46
CA GLY A 650 36.47 -33.20 -53.57
C GLY A 650 36.20 -33.99 -54.86
N ALA A 651 36.00 -35.30 -54.78
CA ALA A 651 35.69 -36.13 -55.95
C ALA A 651 34.29 -35.84 -56.52
N ARG A 652 33.30 -35.61 -55.64
CA ARG A 652 31.93 -35.23 -56.05
C ARG A 652 31.93 -33.88 -56.77
N ASP A 653 32.55 -32.87 -56.17
CA ASP A 653 32.53 -31.51 -56.66
C ASP A 653 33.31 -31.39 -57.98
N ALA A 654 34.42 -32.13 -58.11
CA ALA A 654 35.17 -32.23 -59.37
C ALA A 654 34.33 -32.84 -60.50
N TYR A 655 33.52 -33.87 -60.22
CA TYR A 655 32.62 -34.45 -61.22
C TYR A 655 31.48 -33.49 -61.59
N GLY A 656 30.89 -32.81 -60.61
CA GLY A 656 29.86 -31.79 -60.84
C GLY A 656 30.36 -30.63 -61.70
N ALA A 657 31.56 -30.12 -61.42
CA ALA A 657 32.21 -29.07 -62.21
C ALA A 657 32.48 -29.53 -63.66
N ALA A 658 33.03 -30.73 -63.85
CA ALA A 658 33.29 -31.25 -65.20
C ALA A 658 32.01 -31.42 -66.04
N LEU A 659 30.87 -31.77 -65.42
CA LEU A 659 29.57 -31.80 -66.11
C LEU A 659 29.06 -30.39 -66.45
N TYR A 660 29.35 -29.39 -65.62
CA TYR A 660 29.00 -28.00 -65.90
C TYR A 660 29.81 -27.45 -67.09
N ASP A 661 31.11 -27.72 -67.12
CA ASP A 661 31.98 -27.33 -68.23
C ASP A 661 31.58 -28.00 -69.55
N LEU A 662 31.20 -29.29 -69.50
CA LEU A 662 30.67 -29.99 -70.67
C LEU A 662 29.36 -29.36 -71.16
N ALA A 663 28.46 -28.97 -70.25
CA ALA A 663 27.23 -28.27 -70.62
C ALA A 663 27.52 -26.91 -71.26
N GLN A 664 28.44 -26.11 -70.70
CA GLN A 664 28.87 -24.85 -71.32
C GLN A 664 29.50 -25.06 -72.70
N ALA A 665 30.31 -26.11 -72.89
CA ALA A 665 30.89 -26.43 -74.18
C ALA A 665 29.84 -26.86 -75.22
N ILE A 666 28.81 -27.60 -74.79
CA ILE A 666 27.62 -27.92 -75.60
C ILE A 666 26.88 -26.65 -75.98
N ASP A 667 26.59 -25.76 -75.03
CA ASP A 667 25.87 -24.51 -75.28
C ASP A 667 26.66 -23.59 -76.21
N ALA A 668 27.98 -23.48 -76.02
CA ALA A 668 28.86 -22.73 -76.92
C ALA A 668 28.85 -23.30 -78.35
N LYS A 669 28.86 -24.63 -78.51
CA LYS A 669 28.78 -25.29 -79.82
C LYS A 669 27.40 -25.12 -80.45
N ALA A 670 26.32 -25.29 -79.67
CA ALA A 670 24.94 -25.08 -80.10
C ALA A 670 24.70 -23.62 -80.53
N ALA A 671 25.27 -22.65 -79.83
CA ALA A 671 25.22 -21.24 -80.19
C ALA A 671 25.88 -20.95 -81.54
N THR A 672 26.95 -21.68 -81.91
CA THR A 672 27.57 -21.55 -83.25
C THR A 672 26.83 -22.29 -84.37
N LEU A 673 26.02 -23.30 -84.01
CA LEU A 673 25.20 -24.08 -84.95
C LEU A 673 23.80 -23.48 -85.19
N ALA A 674 23.47 -22.36 -84.53
CA ALA A 674 22.26 -21.59 -84.79
C ALA A 674 22.36 -20.83 -86.13
N GLN A 675 22.46 -21.57 -87.24
CA GLN A 675 22.20 -21.04 -88.58
C GLN A 675 20.69 -20.80 -88.72
N TRP A 676 20.23 -19.58 -88.44
CA TRP A 676 18.86 -19.13 -88.76
C TRP A 676 18.72 -18.72 -90.23
N ALA A 677 19.24 -19.56 -91.13
CA ALA A 677 19.03 -19.41 -92.57
C ALA A 677 17.61 -19.89 -92.89
N GLY A 678 16.60 -19.05 -92.69
CA GLY A 678 15.24 -19.37 -93.14
C GLY A 678 14.05 -18.63 -92.54
N ILE A 679 14.22 -17.70 -91.59
CA ILE A 679 13.06 -17.02 -90.98
C ILE A 679 13.10 -15.52 -91.24
N GLY A 680 12.10 -15.01 -91.97
CA GLY A 680 11.84 -13.58 -92.17
C GLY A 680 10.54 -13.15 -91.47
N GLY A 681 10.54 -11.91 -90.94
CA GLY A 681 9.41 -11.29 -90.24
C GLY A 681 9.87 -10.25 -89.22
N TRP A 682 9.07 -9.20 -88.99
CA TRP A 682 9.34 -8.18 -87.96
C TRP A 682 9.19 -8.78 -86.55
N GLY A 683 10.15 -8.48 -85.65
CA GLY A 683 10.16 -8.95 -84.26
C GLY A 683 11.21 -10.02 -83.93
N LYS A 684 12.25 -10.20 -84.77
CA LYS A 684 13.36 -11.10 -84.43
C LYS A 684 14.26 -10.49 -83.34
N PRO A 685 14.88 -11.30 -82.47
CA PRO A 685 15.65 -10.80 -81.32
C PRO A 685 16.84 -9.87 -81.66
N GLN A 686 17.35 -9.88 -82.90
CA GLN A 686 18.41 -8.94 -83.32
C GLN A 686 17.91 -7.50 -83.54
N ASP A 687 16.61 -7.27 -83.69
CA ASP A 687 16.11 -5.93 -84.03
C ASP A 687 16.00 -4.99 -82.82
N ASN A 688 16.19 -5.48 -81.58
CA ASN A 688 16.09 -4.69 -80.34
C ASN A 688 17.23 -4.91 -79.31
N ALA A 689 18.38 -5.44 -79.72
CA ALA A 689 19.55 -5.54 -78.85
C ALA A 689 20.52 -4.36 -79.09
N THR A 690 20.37 -3.27 -78.32
CA THR A 690 21.33 -2.15 -78.34
C THR A 690 22.63 -2.57 -77.67
N ARG A 691 23.72 -2.62 -78.45
CA ARG A 691 25.10 -2.74 -77.95
C ARG A 691 25.46 -1.40 -77.28
N ASN A 692 25.97 -1.43 -76.06
CA ASN A 692 26.34 -0.22 -75.32
C ASN A 692 27.85 -0.27 -75.02
N VAL A 693 28.68 -0.10 -76.07
CA VAL A 693 30.14 -0.09 -75.92
C VAL A 693 30.56 1.32 -75.50
N VAL A 694 31.21 1.41 -74.32
CA VAL A 694 31.76 2.66 -73.78
C VAL A 694 33.29 2.63 -73.94
N THR A 695 33.84 3.59 -74.67
CA THR A 695 35.29 3.67 -74.94
C THR A 695 35.87 4.92 -74.30
N TYR A 696 37.01 4.80 -73.61
CA TYR A 696 37.77 5.93 -73.04
C TYR A 696 39.01 6.18 -73.90
N ALA A 697 39.12 7.35 -74.53
CA ALA A 697 40.25 7.66 -75.40
C ALA A 697 40.50 9.17 -75.47
N THR A 698 41.75 9.59 -75.68
CA THR A 698 42.14 11.00 -75.87
C THR A 698 41.98 11.48 -77.32
N SER A 699 41.55 10.61 -78.24
CA SER A 699 41.29 10.92 -79.65
C SER A 699 40.14 10.04 -80.15
N ASP A 700 39.52 10.41 -81.28
CA ASP A 700 38.32 9.75 -81.81
C ASP A 700 38.57 8.23 -82.00
N PRO A 701 37.85 7.37 -81.26
CA PRO A 701 38.09 5.93 -81.28
C PRO A 701 37.49 5.22 -82.50
N GLY A 702 36.71 5.91 -83.34
CA GLY A 702 35.98 5.31 -84.46
C GLY A 702 34.94 4.27 -84.02
N GLY A 703 33.70 4.69 -83.74
CA GLY A 703 32.57 3.80 -83.37
C GLY A 703 31.51 3.59 -84.46
N VAL A 704 30.33 3.08 -84.10
CA VAL A 704 29.11 3.15 -84.92
C VAL A 704 28.03 3.93 -84.15
N ASP A 705 26.94 4.33 -84.83
CA ASP A 705 25.88 5.10 -84.17
C ASP A 705 25.27 4.31 -82.99
N GLY A 706 25.22 4.95 -81.82
CA GLY A 706 24.82 4.34 -80.54
C GLY A 706 25.98 4.06 -79.57
N ASP A 707 27.24 4.09 -80.01
CA ASP A 707 28.41 3.94 -79.13
C ASP A 707 28.69 5.22 -78.32
N LEU A 708 29.25 5.04 -77.11
CA LEU A 708 29.60 6.13 -76.21
C LEU A 708 31.13 6.29 -76.10
N TRP A 709 31.64 7.50 -76.34
CA TRP A 709 33.05 7.85 -76.17
C TRP A 709 33.22 8.84 -75.03
N VAL A 710 34.10 8.50 -74.09
CA VAL A 710 34.59 9.41 -73.06
C VAL A 710 35.91 10.00 -73.53
N ASP A 711 35.85 11.25 -73.99
CA ASP A 711 37.02 12.02 -74.42
C ASP A 711 37.77 12.53 -73.19
N ILE A 712 38.94 11.96 -72.95
CA ILE A 712 39.81 12.28 -71.80
C ILE A 712 40.98 13.20 -72.18
N SER A 713 40.91 13.88 -73.34
CA SER A 713 42.00 14.75 -73.83
C SER A 713 42.16 16.08 -73.08
N GLY A 714 41.13 16.54 -72.36
CA GLY A 714 41.16 17.77 -71.55
C GLY A 714 41.29 17.50 -70.05
N THR A 715 41.41 18.57 -69.25
CA THR A 715 41.45 18.49 -67.77
C THR A 715 40.22 17.81 -67.16
N TYR A 716 39.09 17.76 -67.88
CA TYR A 716 37.88 17.04 -67.52
C TYR A 716 37.40 16.17 -68.70
N ALA A 717 36.89 14.98 -68.41
CA ALA A 717 36.39 14.05 -69.40
C ALA A 717 35.03 14.48 -69.99
N VAL A 718 34.86 14.40 -71.31
CA VAL A 718 33.62 14.80 -72.01
C VAL A 718 32.97 13.58 -72.66
N PHE A 719 31.68 13.35 -72.40
CA PHE A 719 30.93 12.25 -73.01
C PHE A 719 30.39 12.65 -74.39
N LYS A 720 30.64 11.82 -75.38
CA LYS A 720 30.17 11.97 -76.76
C LYS A 720 29.41 10.71 -77.16
N LEU A 721 28.28 10.88 -77.82
CA LEU A 721 27.48 9.79 -78.38
C LEU A 721 27.60 9.86 -79.90
N ARG A 722 27.84 8.73 -80.57
CA ARG A 722 27.87 8.71 -82.03
C ARG A 722 26.43 8.63 -82.57
N LEU A 723 26.02 9.62 -83.37
CA LEU A 723 24.71 9.68 -84.03
C LEU A 723 24.86 10.21 -85.45
N GLY A 724 24.20 9.59 -86.42
CA GLY A 724 24.25 9.98 -87.83
C GLY A 724 25.66 9.94 -88.42
N GLY A 725 26.51 9.01 -87.99
CA GLY A 725 27.91 8.87 -88.41
C GLY A 725 28.89 9.84 -87.74
N THR A 726 28.41 10.74 -86.88
CA THR A 726 29.20 11.84 -86.28
C THR A 726 29.21 11.75 -84.75
N TRP A 727 30.32 12.11 -84.09
CA TRP A 727 30.33 12.22 -82.63
C TRP A 727 29.67 13.51 -82.19
N VAL A 728 28.53 13.39 -81.54
CA VAL A 728 27.79 14.50 -80.98
C VAL A 728 28.14 14.60 -79.50
N VAL A 729 28.65 15.76 -79.08
CA VAL A 729 28.81 16.05 -77.65
C VAL A 729 27.41 16.06 -77.04
N GLY A 730 27.13 15.16 -76.11
CA GLY A 730 25.83 15.00 -75.48
C GLY A 730 25.53 16.14 -74.51
N ALA A 731 25.44 17.38 -75.02
CA ALA A 731 25.49 18.64 -74.28
C ALA A 731 26.72 18.76 -73.36
N ASN A 732 27.20 19.98 -73.10
CA ASN A 732 28.02 20.16 -71.90
C ASN A 732 27.16 19.69 -70.71
N ALA A 733 27.75 18.97 -69.75
CA ALA A 733 27.03 18.47 -68.58
C ALA A 733 26.16 19.56 -67.92
N LEU A 734 26.58 20.83 -68.03
CA LEU A 734 25.85 22.02 -67.60
C LEU A 734 24.54 22.30 -68.37
N ASN A 735 24.50 22.11 -69.70
CA ASN A 735 23.30 22.38 -70.51
C ASN A 735 22.27 21.24 -70.43
N ALA A 736 22.70 19.98 -70.32
CA ALA A 736 21.80 18.85 -70.05
C ALA A 736 21.24 18.90 -68.61
N TYR A 737 22.06 19.30 -67.63
CA TYR A 737 21.60 19.54 -66.26
C TYR A 737 20.54 20.64 -66.22
N ASN A 738 20.77 21.77 -66.89
CA ASN A 738 19.85 22.92 -66.85
C ASN A 738 18.47 22.66 -67.50
N ALA A 739 18.34 21.68 -68.40
CA ALA A 739 17.10 21.37 -69.10
C ALA A 739 16.19 20.31 -68.41
N LEU A 740 16.68 19.62 -67.36
CA LEU A 740 15.88 18.64 -66.60
C LEU A 740 14.82 19.34 -65.73
N SER A 741 13.54 18.96 -65.86
CA SER A 741 12.52 19.32 -64.87
C SER A 741 12.64 18.37 -63.67
N GLY A 742 12.70 18.94 -62.45
CA GLY A 742 12.97 18.18 -61.23
C GLY A 742 14.46 17.99 -60.88
N LYS A 743 15.36 18.78 -61.46
CA LYS A 743 16.78 18.76 -61.08
C LYS A 743 17.00 19.31 -59.66
N PRO A 744 17.98 18.78 -58.91
CA PRO A 744 18.46 19.38 -57.68
C PRO A 744 18.86 20.83 -57.87
N ILE A 745 18.20 21.78 -57.21
CA ILE A 745 18.62 23.19 -57.17
C ILE A 745 19.11 23.57 -55.78
N ALA A 746 18.93 22.70 -54.79
CA ALA A 746 19.51 22.78 -53.46
C ALA A 746 20.20 21.46 -53.07
N LEU A 747 21.12 21.53 -52.11
CA LEU A 747 21.88 20.37 -51.63
C LEU A 747 20.98 19.25 -51.05
N ALA A 748 19.77 19.62 -50.62
CA ALA A 748 18.74 18.73 -50.10
C ALA A 748 18.16 17.76 -51.15
N ASP A 749 18.35 18.04 -52.43
CA ASP A 749 17.73 17.28 -53.51
C ASP A 749 18.61 16.09 -54.01
N ILE A 750 19.82 15.92 -53.45
CA ILE A 750 20.65 14.71 -53.65
C ILE A 750 20.30 13.68 -52.56
N ASN A 751 20.41 12.38 -52.89
CA ASN A 751 20.05 11.27 -51.99
C ASN A 751 20.60 11.51 -50.57
N THR A 752 19.80 11.11 -49.58
CA THR A 752 19.97 11.39 -48.15
C THR A 752 21.32 11.00 -47.56
N THR A 753 22.08 10.10 -48.20
CA THR A 753 23.41 9.63 -47.77
C THR A 753 24.54 10.52 -48.28
N GLU A 754 24.42 11.09 -49.49
CA GLU A 754 25.45 11.97 -50.06
C GLU A 754 25.17 13.44 -49.74
N SER A 755 23.91 13.86 -49.60
CA SER A 755 23.57 15.20 -49.10
C SER A 755 24.02 15.39 -47.65
N SER A 756 24.00 14.35 -46.81
CA SER A 756 24.53 14.40 -45.44
C SER A 756 26.06 14.42 -45.37
N LYS A 757 26.76 13.82 -46.34
CA LYS A 757 28.22 13.93 -46.46
C LYS A 757 28.68 15.31 -46.95
N LEU A 758 27.90 15.94 -47.83
CA LEU A 758 28.22 17.25 -48.41
C LEU A 758 27.62 18.43 -47.62
N ALA A 759 26.61 18.22 -46.78
CA ALA A 759 26.00 19.26 -45.94
C ALA A 759 26.95 19.88 -44.91
N GLY A 760 28.09 19.23 -44.64
CA GLY A 760 29.15 19.77 -43.78
C GLY A 760 29.97 20.91 -44.41
N ILE A 761 29.82 21.18 -45.71
CA ILE A 761 30.49 22.29 -46.39
C ILE A 761 29.49 23.43 -46.60
N ALA A 762 29.11 24.10 -45.52
CA ALA A 762 28.37 25.36 -45.60
C ALA A 762 29.31 26.51 -46.02
N ALA A 763 28.78 27.47 -46.77
CA ALA A 763 29.50 28.58 -47.40
C ALA A 763 30.57 29.21 -46.51
N GLY A 764 31.85 29.10 -46.93
CA GLY A 764 32.99 29.74 -46.27
C GLY A 764 34.23 28.89 -46.02
N ALA A 765 34.28 27.62 -46.45
CA ALA A 765 35.46 26.77 -46.26
C ALA A 765 36.65 27.25 -47.13
N THR A 766 37.56 28.00 -46.53
CA THR A 766 38.84 28.36 -47.16
C THR A 766 39.76 27.13 -47.21
N VAL A 767 40.23 26.78 -48.41
CA VAL A 767 41.18 25.70 -48.64
C VAL A 767 42.54 26.05 -48.00
N GLY A 768 43.00 25.27 -47.02
CA GLY A 768 44.37 25.37 -46.48
C GLY A 768 44.64 25.08 -45.00
N ALA A 769 43.68 24.62 -44.18
CA ALA A 769 43.94 24.33 -42.76
C ALA A 769 44.60 22.94 -42.54
N PRO A 770 45.71 22.82 -41.78
CA PRO A 770 46.39 21.55 -41.54
C PRO A 770 45.60 20.61 -40.62
N ALA A 771 45.79 19.30 -40.81
CA ALA A 771 45.06 18.22 -40.15
C ALA A 771 45.07 18.30 -38.61
N GLY A 772 43.88 18.24 -38.00
CA GLY A 772 43.76 18.00 -36.57
C GLY A 772 42.61 18.69 -35.82
N THR A 773 41.42 18.89 -36.40
CA THR A 773 40.25 19.31 -35.61
C THR A 773 38.94 18.96 -36.33
N ASN A 774 38.33 17.84 -35.96
CA ASN A 774 36.91 17.60 -36.19
C ASN A 774 36.35 16.84 -34.98
N VAL A 775 35.79 17.58 -34.02
CA VAL A 775 34.88 17.04 -33.01
C VAL A 775 33.53 17.74 -33.21
N GLY A 776 32.55 16.98 -33.70
CA GLY A 776 31.11 17.23 -33.54
C GLY A 776 30.57 18.64 -33.81
N GLY A 777 30.29 18.96 -35.06
CA GLY A 777 29.06 19.66 -35.49
C GLY A 777 28.62 20.99 -34.84
N THR A 778 29.45 21.70 -34.08
CA THR A 778 29.07 22.98 -33.44
C THR A 778 30.00 24.10 -33.91
N ALA A 779 29.43 25.25 -34.28
CA ALA A 779 30.20 26.42 -34.73
C ALA A 779 31.18 26.91 -33.65
N ALA A 780 32.42 27.18 -34.06
CA ALA A 780 33.56 27.54 -33.21
C ALA A 780 33.52 29.00 -32.72
N THR A 781 32.51 29.38 -31.95
CA THR A 781 32.46 30.69 -31.27
C THR A 781 32.62 30.62 -29.76
N THR A 782 32.81 29.42 -29.18
CA THR A 782 32.85 29.25 -27.71
C THR A 782 34.03 28.44 -27.16
N VAL A 783 35.06 28.17 -27.96
CA VAL A 783 36.26 27.44 -27.50
C VAL A 783 37.47 28.37 -27.58
N GLU A 784 38.07 28.70 -26.45
CA GLU A 784 39.33 29.44 -26.44
C GLU A 784 40.44 28.61 -27.09
N SER A 785 41.32 29.29 -27.82
CA SER A 785 42.48 28.70 -28.51
C SER A 785 43.29 27.80 -27.58
N GLY A 786 43.39 26.50 -27.92
CA GLY A 786 44.27 25.53 -27.25
C GLY A 786 43.59 24.41 -26.46
N ALA A 787 42.27 24.28 -26.45
CA ALA A 787 41.60 23.13 -25.80
C ALA A 787 41.92 21.80 -26.54
N ASN A 788 42.51 20.83 -25.82
CA ASN A 788 42.79 19.48 -26.33
C ASN A 788 42.34 18.40 -25.32
N ALA A 789 42.32 17.14 -25.75
CA ALA A 789 41.83 16.00 -24.96
C ALA A 789 42.59 15.77 -23.64
N ALA A 790 43.79 16.34 -23.47
CA ALA A 790 44.57 16.22 -22.24
C ALA A 790 44.16 17.24 -21.16
N ASN A 791 43.47 18.32 -21.54
CA ASN A 791 43.17 19.45 -20.64
C ASN A 791 41.67 19.62 -20.34
N ALA A 792 40.80 18.78 -20.91
CA ALA A 792 39.40 18.70 -20.53
C ALA A 792 39.26 17.80 -19.29
N GLY A 793 39.29 18.39 -18.11
CA GLY A 793 39.21 17.65 -16.85
C GLY A 793 38.67 18.45 -15.68
N VAL A 794 38.30 17.72 -14.63
CA VAL A 794 37.94 18.23 -13.30
C VAL A 794 39.20 18.59 -12.49
N ASN A 795 39.11 19.59 -11.63
CA ASN A 795 40.08 19.88 -10.59
C ASN A 795 40.17 18.71 -9.60
N SER A 796 41.24 18.67 -8.80
CA SER A 796 41.47 17.62 -7.80
C SER A 796 40.46 17.59 -6.65
N ASP A 797 39.56 18.58 -6.57
CA ASP A 797 38.41 18.63 -5.67
C ASP A 797 37.10 18.13 -6.32
N GLY A 798 37.14 17.70 -7.58
CA GLY A 798 35.99 17.18 -8.33
C GLY A 798 35.18 18.24 -9.10
N THR A 799 35.55 19.53 -9.06
CA THR A 799 34.86 20.58 -9.80
C THR A 799 35.33 20.71 -11.25
N ILE A 800 34.46 21.08 -12.20
CA ILE A 800 34.86 21.27 -13.60
C ILE A 800 35.67 22.57 -13.73
N LYS A 801 36.78 22.55 -14.47
CA LYS A 801 37.58 23.74 -14.81
C LYS A 801 36.76 24.71 -15.68
N THR A 802 36.18 25.72 -15.04
CA THR A 802 35.23 26.69 -15.62
C THR A 802 35.88 27.79 -16.46
N ASP A 803 37.21 27.86 -16.47
CA ASP A 803 38.03 28.79 -17.24
C ASP A 803 38.25 28.35 -18.70
N LYS A 804 37.78 27.15 -19.09
CA LYS A 804 38.00 26.61 -20.45
C LYS A 804 36.78 25.95 -21.12
N VAL A 805 35.62 25.92 -20.46
CA VAL A 805 34.34 25.46 -21.03
C VAL A 805 33.22 26.36 -20.53
N SER A 806 32.46 26.99 -21.43
CA SER A 806 31.24 27.70 -21.05
C SER A 806 30.18 26.68 -20.63
N THR A 807 29.95 26.56 -19.33
CA THR A 807 29.09 25.54 -18.68
C THR A 807 27.59 25.78 -18.87
N ALA A 808 27.15 26.55 -19.87
CA ALA A 808 25.73 26.82 -20.11
C ALA A 808 24.98 25.65 -20.78
N SER A 809 25.69 24.69 -21.40
CA SER A 809 25.09 23.61 -22.21
C SER A 809 25.20 22.19 -21.61
N VAL A 810 25.81 22.02 -20.44
CA VAL A 810 25.94 20.69 -19.78
C VAL A 810 24.77 20.40 -18.82
N GLN A 811 23.81 21.33 -18.67
CA GLN A 811 22.62 21.15 -17.82
C GLN A 811 21.29 21.14 -18.60
N THR A 812 21.18 20.52 -19.78
CA THR A 812 19.87 20.42 -20.46
C THR A 812 19.78 19.27 -21.47
N ASN A 813 19.90 18.01 -21.03
CA ASN A 813 19.31 16.88 -21.77
C ASN A 813 17.83 16.67 -21.38
N ALA A 814 17.11 17.79 -21.35
CA ALA A 814 15.66 17.90 -21.27
C ALA A 814 15.18 18.42 -22.62
N VAL A 815 14.41 17.59 -23.35
CA VAL A 815 13.48 17.94 -24.43
C VAL A 815 13.82 19.21 -25.22
N THR A 816 14.47 19.04 -26.38
CA THR A 816 14.58 20.12 -27.38
C THR A 816 13.22 20.31 -28.05
N ALA A 817 12.36 21.15 -27.46
CA ALA A 817 11.16 21.64 -28.12
C ALA A 817 11.57 22.58 -29.28
N LEU A 818 11.63 22.04 -30.49
CA LEU A 818 11.93 22.79 -31.71
C LEU A 818 10.68 23.56 -32.17
N GLY A 819 10.58 24.81 -31.72
CA GLY A 819 9.70 25.82 -32.33
C GLY A 819 8.36 26.03 -31.60
N TYR A 820 8.22 27.21 -30.99
CA TYR A 820 6.95 27.70 -30.49
C TYR A 820 6.36 28.66 -31.54
N VAL A 821 5.31 28.24 -32.24
CA VAL A 821 4.45 29.20 -32.96
C VAL A 821 3.29 29.54 -32.02
N PHE A 822 3.39 30.70 -31.36
CA PHE A 822 2.27 31.25 -30.60
C PHE A 822 1.37 32.03 -31.54
N SER A 823 0.32 31.39 -32.06
CA SER A 823 -0.83 32.11 -32.58
C SER A 823 -1.96 31.99 -31.56
N ALA A 824 -2.31 33.10 -30.91
CA ALA A 824 -3.59 33.19 -30.20
C ALA A 824 -4.70 33.11 -31.25
N GLY A 825 -5.31 31.92 -31.40
CA GLY A 825 -6.45 31.72 -32.29
C GLY A 825 -7.75 31.94 -31.52
N VAL A 826 -8.59 32.87 -32.00
CA VAL A 826 -9.98 32.99 -31.55
C VAL A 826 -10.79 31.97 -32.36
N GLY A 827 -11.04 30.79 -31.78
CA GLY A 827 -11.90 29.77 -32.37
C GLY A 827 -13.37 30.12 -32.15
N GLY A 828 -13.96 30.90 -33.06
CA GLY A 828 -15.39 31.20 -33.06
C GLY A 828 -16.22 30.04 -33.65
N GLY A 829 -17.35 29.74 -33.02
CA GLY A 829 -18.38 28.84 -33.57
C GLY A 829 -19.32 28.30 -32.50
N VAL A 830 -20.37 29.05 -32.16
CA VAL A 830 -21.50 28.57 -31.36
C VAL A 830 -22.63 28.25 -32.33
N SER A 831 -23.22 27.06 -32.28
CA SER A 831 -24.43 26.72 -33.06
C SER A 831 -25.61 26.48 -32.13
N SER A 832 -26.79 26.98 -32.49
CA SER A 832 -28.01 26.91 -31.68
C SER A 832 -28.63 25.52 -31.54
N ASP A 833 -28.24 24.52 -32.36
CA ASP A 833 -28.93 23.22 -32.43
C ASP A 833 -27.99 22.00 -32.54
N GLY A 834 -26.86 22.00 -31.83
CA GLY A 834 -26.03 20.80 -31.74
C GLY A 834 -24.61 21.07 -31.22
N TYR A 835 -23.95 20.02 -30.72
CA TYR A 835 -22.55 20.07 -30.30
C TYR A 835 -21.68 20.63 -31.44
N PRO A 836 -21.04 21.79 -31.28
CA PRO A 836 -20.22 22.38 -32.34
C PRO A 836 -18.98 21.55 -32.63
N SER A 837 -18.44 21.72 -33.83
CA SER A 837 -17.20 21.07 -34.27
C SER A 837 -16.02 21.50 -33.39
N TRP A 838 -15.12 20.57 -33.10
CA TRP A 838 -13.90 20.84 -32.36
C TRP A 838 -12.98 21.83 -33.09
N SER A 839 -12.53 22.86 -32.37
CA SER A 839 -11.62 23.87 -32.89
C SER A 839 -10.20 23.64 -32.36
N ASP A 840 -9.20 23.70 -33.24
CA ASP A 840 -7.78 23.67 -32.87
C ASP A 840 -7.43 24.99 -32.15
N VAL A 841 -7.02 24.89 -30.87
CA VAL A 841 -6.66 26.06 -30.07
C VAL A 841 -5.15 26.29 -30.04
N GLN A 842 -4.38 25.20 -29.94
CA GLN A 842 -2.92 25.26 -30.02
C GLN A 842 -2.34 23.92 -30.51
N SER A 843 -1.20 23.98 -31.20
CA SER A 843 -0.43 22.80 -31.60
C SER A 843 1.03 22.89 -31.18
N LEU A 844 1.64 21.76 -30.83
CA LEU A 844 3.05 21.60 -30.49
C LEU A 844 3.62 20.39 -31.22
N THR A 845 4.74 20.58 -31.91
CA THR A 845 5.46 19.51 -32.58
C THR A 845 6.66 19.10 -31.73
N VAL A 846 6.75 17.82 -31.36
CA VAL A 846 7.82 17.24 -30.54
C VAL A 846 8.54 16.17 -31.35
N SER A 847 9.86 16.23 -31.40
CA SER A 847 10.69 15.11 -31.90
C SER A 847 10.92 14.14 -30.74
N ALA A 848 10.23 13.00 -30.75
CA ALA A 848 10.29 12.01 -29.68
C ALA A 848 11.26 10.88 -30.02
N ILE A 849 11.95 10.35 -29.01
CA ILE A 849 12.89 9.22 -29.15
C ILE A 849 12.32 7.88 -28.65
N GLY A 850 11.00 7.79 -28.39
CA GLY A 850 10.34 6.54 -27.96
C GLY A 850 10.22 6.33 -26.45
N VAL A 851 10.42 7.37 -25.63
CA VAL A 851 10.28 7.35 -24.15
C VAL A 851 9.04 8.10 -23.68
N ALA A 852 8.62 7.82 -22.44
CA ALA A 852 7.46 8.46 -21.81
C ALA A 852 7.68 9.97 -21.64
N LEU A 853 6.69 10.74 -22.07
CA LEU A 853 6.63 12.20 -21.98
C LEU A 853 5.49 12.60 -21.05
N GLN A 854 5.73 13.59 -20.20
CA GLN A 854 4.70 14.32 -19.49
C GLN A 854 4.35 15.58 -20.29
N VAL A 855 3.11 15.66 -20.78
CA VAL A 855 2.58 16.79 -21.55
C VAL A 855 1.65 17.59 -20.65
N GLY A 856 2.06 18.81 -20.31
CA GLY A 856 1.31 19.74 -19.47
C GLY A 856 0.76 20.91 -20.28
N PHE A 857 -0.55 21.13 -20.20
CA PHE A 857 -1.24 22.25 -20.87
C PHE A 857 -2.22 22.95 -19.92
N ALA A 858 -2.36 24.27 -20.07
CA ALA A 858 -3.35 25.04 -19.35
C ALA A 858 -4.34 25.70 -20.31
N VAL A 859 -5.60 25.71 -19.87
CA VAL A 859 -6.71 26.34 -20.57
C VAL A 859 -7.33 27.40 -19.68
N ASN A 860 -7.57 28.58 -20.25
CA ASN A 860 -8.35 29.64 -19.63
C ASN A 860 -9.56 29.95 -20.51
N ALA A 861 -10.75 29.65 -19.99
CA ALA A 861 -12.01 30.00 -20.61
C ALA A 861 -12.58 31.27 -19.97
N ILE A 862 -12.88 32.28 -20.79
CA ILE A 862 -13.47 33.54 -20.36
C ILE A 862 -14.83 33.71 -21.05
N TYR A 863 -15.87 33.93 -20.24
CA TYR A 863 -17.20 34.29 -20.73
C TYR A 863 -17.36 35.82 -20.75
N ALA A 864 -17.83 36.36 -21.88
CA ALA A 864 -17.98 37.79 -22.13
C ALA A 864 -19.42 38.13 -22.56
N GLY A 865 -20.43 37.60 -21.86
CA GLY A 865 -21.85 37.87 -22.10
C GLY A 865 -22.62 38.25 -20.84
N ASP A 866 -23.91 38.55 -21.00
CA ASP A 866 -24.79 38.96 -19.90
C ASP A 866 -25.06 37.81 -18.92
N ALA A 867 -25.22 38.18 -17.63
CA ALA A 867 -25.10 37.34 -16.43
C ALA A 867 -26.17 36.25 -16.19
N GLY A 868 -26.86 35.80 -17.24
CA GLY A 868 -27.97 34.87 -17.16
C GLY A 868 -27.67 33.44 -17.63
N TYR A 869 -26.57 33.21 -18.37
CA TYR A 869 -26.43 32.04 -19.23
C TYR A 869 -24.96 31.60 -19.40
N ILE A 870 -24.54 30.58 -18.65
CA ILE A 870 -23.14 30.11 -18.62
C ILE A 870 -22.92 28.97 -19.64
N PRO A 871 -22.01 29.12 -20.64
CA PRO A 871 -21.72 28.07 -21.61
C PRO A 871 -20.89 26.93 -21.00
N THR A 872 -21.05 25.72 -21.54
CA THR A 872 -20.20 24.58 -21.18
C THR A 872 -19.09 24.41 -22.20
N VAL A 873 -17.84 24.22 -21.75
CA VAL A 873 -16.65 24.09 -22.60
C VAL A 873 -16.00 22.72 -22.40
N ASP A 874 -15.89 21.94 -23.48
CA ASP A 874 -15.15 20.67 -23.48
C ASP A 874 -13.74 20.87 -24.05
N ILE A 875 -12.77 20.12 -23.53
CA ILE A 875 -11.36 20.17 -23.94
C ILE A 875 -10.84 18.76 -24.20
N ARG A 876 -9.99 18.62 -25.21
CA ARG A 876 -9.25 17.38 -25.46
C ARG A 876 -7.85 17.62 -25.98
N LEU A 877 -6.99 16.62 -25.81
CA LEU A 877 -5.64 16.59 -26.36
C LEU A 877 -5.55 15.45 -27.39
N LEU A 878 -5.01 15.76 -28.57
CA LEU A 878 -4.76 14.79 -29.63
C LEU A 878 -3.27 14.66 -29.91
N ARG A 879 -2.82 13.44 -30.19
CA ARG A 879 -1.51 13.15 -30.78
C ARG A 879 -1.71 12.65 -32.21
N ASN A 880 -1.12 13.32 -33.19
CA ASN A 880 -1.21 12.98 -34.62
C ASN A 880 -2.67 12.76 -35.10
N GLY A 881 -3.61 13.50 -34.53
CA GLY A 881 -5.05 13.40 -34.83
C GLY A 881 -5.83 12.34 -34.05
N SER A 882 -5.17 11.57 -33.16
CA SER A 882 -5.82 10.60 -32.28
C SER A 882 -5.98 11.17 -30.86
N GLU A 883 -7.16 11.05 -30.27
CA GLU A 883 -7.45 11.57 -28.92
C GLU A 883 -6.73 10.75 -27.85
N ILE A 884 -5.92 11.42 -27.03
CA ILE A 884 -5.16 10.80 -25.92
C ILE A 884 -5.64 11.25 -24.55
N PHE A 885 -6.39 12.36 -24.48
CA PHE A 885 -7.00 12.84 -23.25
C PHE A 885 -8.27 13.64 -23.55
N SER A 886 -9.28 13.45 -22.71
CA SER A 886 -10.52 14.20 -22.69
C SER A 886 -10.69 14.79 -21.29
N GLY A 887 -10.77 16.13 -21.21
CA GLY A 887 -10.86 16.85 -19.95
C GLY A 887 -12.30 16.96 -19.44
N PRO A 888 -12.50 17.22 -18.14
CA PRO A 888 -13.81 17.57 -17.62
C PRO A 888 -14.31 18.88 -18.23
N ALA A 889 -15.63 19.00 -18.36
CA ALA A 889 -16.28 20.22 -18.84
C ALA A 889 -15.98 21.42 -17.92
N LEU A 890 -15.64 22.55 -18.51
CA LEU A 890 -15.43 23.82 -17.81
C LEU A 890 -16.69 24.68 -17.83
N TYR A 891 -16.92 25.40 -16.73
CA TYR A 891 -18.06 26.30 -16.53
C TYR A 891 -17.55 27.68 -16.15
N PRO A 892 -17.16 28.51 -17.13
CA PRO A 892 -16.67 29.87 -16.85
C PRO A 892 -17.78 30.72 -16.24
N SER A 893 -17.56 31.28 -15.06
CA SER A 893 -18.51 32.21 -14.43
C SER A 893 -18.38 33.62 -15.04
N ASP A 894 -19.43 34.44 -14.93
CA ASP A 894 -19.46 35.79 -15.51
C ASP A 894 -18.21 36.61 -15.18
N TYR A 895 -17.44 36.96 -16.22
CA TYR A 895 -16.21 37.74 -16.15
C TYR A 895 -15.08 37.18 -15.26
N SER A 896 -15.16 35.93 -14.82
CA SER A 896 -14.13 35.25 -14.05
C SER A 896 -13.47 34.14 -14.89
N ALA A 897 -12.14 34.18 -14.95
CA ALA A 897 -11.32 33.22 -15.67
C ALA A 897 -11.27 31.88 -14.92
N ASP A 898 -11.84 30.80 -15.48
CA ASP A 898 -11.62 29.44 -14.97
C ASP A 898 -10.31 28.90 -15.57
N TYR A 899 -9.23 28.99 -14.79
CA TYR A 899 -7.90 28.54 -15.18
C TYR A 899 -7.68 27.10 -14.71
N ARG A 900 -7.54 26.17 -15.66
CA ARG A 900 -7.28 24.76 -15.34
C ARG A 900 -6.02 24.25 -16.00
N TYR A 901 -5.23 23.55 -15.21
CA TYR A 901 -4.01 22.88 -15.62
C TYR A 901 -4.26 21.37 -15.71
N PHE A 902 -3.78 20.76 -16.79
CA PHE A 902 -3.90 19.33 -17.05
C PHE A 902 -2.52 18.76 -17.39
N GLU A 903 -2.25 17.56 -16.89
CA GLU A 903 -1.06 16.78 -17.20
C GLU A 903 -1.45 15.41 -17.72
N VAL A 904 -0.80 14.99 -18.80
CA VAL A 904 -1.03 13.69 -19.45
C VAL A 904 0.33 13.01 -19.67
N ILE A 905 0.44 11.75 -19.27
CA ILE A 905 1.61 10.92 -19.58
C ILE A 905 1.33 10.19 -20.89
N ASP A 906 2.19 10.38 -21.88
CA ASP A 906 2.09 9.72 -23.18
C ASP A 906 3.44 9.18 -23.65
N THR A 907 3.45 8.05 -24.36
CA THR A 907 4.68 7.40 -24.86
C THR A 907 4.61 7.30 -26.39
N PRO A 908 4.94 8.37 -27.13
CA PRO A 908 4.94 8.35 -28.59
C PRO A 908 6.07 7.47 -29.14
N SER A 909 5.82 6.79 -30.26
CA SER A 909 6.86 6.10 -31.03
C SER A 909 7.95 7.07 -31.49
N ALA A 910 9.18 6.59 -31.68
CA ALA A 910 10.30 7.41 -32.15
C ALA A 910 9.99 8.11 -33.49
N GLY A 911 10.19 9.42 -33.56
CA GLY A 911 9.84 10.28 -34.70
C GLY A 911 9.12 11.57 -34.30
N THR A 912 8.55 12.29 -35.26
CA THR A 912 7.83 13.55 -35.02
C THR A 912 6.40 13.27 -34.55
N ALA A 913 6.03 13.75 -33.36
CA ALA A 913 4.68 13.71 -32.81
C ALA A 913 4.11 15.14 -32.75
N ILE A 914 2.90 15.34 -33.25
CA ILE A 914 2.18 16.62 -33.19
C ILE A 914 1.06 16.50 -32.16
N TYR A 915 1.17 17.27 -31.09
CA TYR A 915 0.15 17.43 -30.06
C TYR A 915 -0.75 18.62 -30.41
N LYS A 916 -2.07 18.44 -30.32
CA LYS A 916 -3.07 19.49 -30.54
C LYS A 916 -4.04 19.56 -29.37
N VAL A 917 -4.20 20.74 -28.80
CA VAL A 917 -5.27 21.04 -27.84
C VAL A 917 -6.47 21.53 -28.64
N GLN A 918 -7.60 20.84 -28.49
CA GLN A 918 -8.87 21.25 -29.06
C GLN A 918 -9.87 21.60 -27.97
N ALA A 919 -10.71 22.58 -28.27
CA ALA A 919 -11.84 22.94 -27.42
C ALA A 919 -13.10 23.13 -28.26
N ARG A 920 -14.26 22.95 -27.62
CA ARG A 920 -15.57 23.33 -28.15
C ARG A 920 -16.41 23.91 -27.04
N ALA A 921 -17.27 24.87 -27.36
CA ALA A 921 -18.20 25.46 -26.41
C ALA A 921 -19.62 25.35 -26.93
N TYR A 922 -20.55 24.88 -26.10
CA TYR A 922 -21.95 24.76 -26.48
C TYR A 922 -22.86 25.48 -25.48
N HIS A 923 -23.94 26.05 -26.01
CA HIS A 923 -25.01 26.71 -25.25
C HIS A 923 -26.37 26.38 -25.89
N THR A 924 -27.45 26.45 -25.11
CA THR A 924 -28.85 26.26 -25.54
C THR A 924 -29.49 27.48 -26.21
N HIS A 925 -28.75 28.58 -26.43
CA HIS A 925 -29.28 29.82 -27.00
C HIS A 925 -28.26 30.51 -27.90
N THR A 926 -28.75 31.11 -28.98
CA THR A 926 -27.99 31.73 -30.06
C THR A 926 -27.44 33.09 -29.63
N ASP A 927 -26.18 33.34 -29.98
CA ASP A 927 -25.44 34.61 -29.87
C ASP A 927 -24.83 34.96 -28.51
N VAL A 928 -23.74 34.28 -28.14
CA VAL A 928 -22.74 34.85 -27.21
C VAL A 928 -21.32 34.44 -27.62
N GLY A 929 -20.43 35.41 -27.81
CA GLY A 929 -19.02 35.17 -28.13
C GLY A 929 -18.21 34.75 -26.90
N ALA A 930 -17.59 33.57 -26.92
CA ALA A 930 -16.61 33.15 -25.92
C ALA A 930 -15.18 33.39 -26.45
N ALA A 931 -14.30 33.93 -25.61
CA ALA A 931 -12.88 34.11 -25.94
C ALA A 931 -12.04 33.09 -25.16
N PHE A 932 -11.15 32.39 -25.87
CA PHE A 932 -10.26 31.37 -25.29
C PHE A 932 -8.81 31.87 -25.33
N THR A 933 -8.11 31.75 -24.21
CA THR A 933 -6.66 32.05 -24.16
C THR A 933 -5.93 30.86 -23.56
N ASN A 934 -5.11 30.17 -24.35
CA ASN A 934 -4.44 28.94 -23.90
C ASN A 934 -2.92 29.03 -24.01
N ARG A 935 -2.21 28.28 -23.15
CA ARG A 935 -0.75 28.09 -23.22
C ARG A 935 -0.40 26.62 -22.98
N LEU A 936 0.29 26.01 -23.94
CA LEU A 936 1.09 24.80 -23.73
C LEU A 936 2.29 25.19 -22.88
N LEU A 937 2.34 24.65 -21.66
CA LEU A 937 3.26 25.11 -20.62
C LEU A 937 4.52 24.25 -20.52
N LYS A 938 4.43 22.94 -20.81
CA LYS A 938 5.57 22.04 -20.62
C LYS A 938 5.42 20.73 -21.40
N ALA A 939 6.52 20.24 -21.99
CA ALA A 939 6.68 18.84 -22.39
C ALA A 939 8.02 18.37 -21.81
N VAL A 940 8.00 17.37 -20.92
CA VAL A 940 9.18 16.89 -20.17
C VAL A 940 9.32 15.39 -20.38
N GLU A 941 10.53 14.95 -20.73
CA GLU A 941 10.89 13.54 -20.75
C GLU A 941 10.95 13.01 -19.31
N LEU A 942 10.16 11.98 -19.02
CA LEU A 942 10.28 11.22 -17.78
C LEU A 942 11.34 10.14 -18.01
N LYS A 943 12.60 10.45 -17.72
CA LYS A 943 13.65 9.43 -17.64
C LYS A 943 13.46 8.64 -16.35
N LYS A 944 13.54 7.32 -16.46
CA LYS A 944 13.55 6.41 -15.31
C LYS A 944 14.77 6.66 -14.43
#